data_AF-A0A365T3C5-F1
#
_entry.id   AF-A0A365T3C5-F1
#
_cell.length_a   1.000
_cell.length_b   1.000
_cell.length_c   1.000
_cell.angle_alpha   90.00
_cell.angle_beta   90.00
_cell.angle_gamma   90.00
#
_symmetry.space_group_name_H-M   'P 1'
#
loop_
_entity.id
_entity.type
_entity.pdbx_description
1 polymer ?
#
loop_
_entity_poly.entity_id
_entity_poly.type
_entity_poly.pdbx_seq_one_letter_code
_entity_poly.pdbx_strand_id
1 'polypeptide(L)'
;MVLRESDTLRNLLETLSSVHTDGERLDVVFADRSSVVDEDTVAVSTDIDADVELSEANELRFVVDALSHHAWRIRTGARDGFEGFVRDYPTAPHVASVVRSLVENVYVDEQRTNEFKGLRRTVAFKADVVMADDDRRPPLDALPREAALVEGVCQLALAGRAKGIASVDDGVQAFLGRTRRHLVEARREHDASRRRERARRVTDALLSRIAVPRIADEYAKNATFPTDSTLDVRRVPGDAVEPITARAVLGDALRDVSSTLVAVTVLFASGVLGAIRRLLGKLRILALLRWAAETSGVLGAWRWLLRTFTPGLVGRSNDEEQREATAAALYRRLAAAGHSAEGFLTAEGTLPRDVDPETVRPERIDVDALRTVSPEALEKLDHADLSELDYPSRDGDELESGDGAERETAATVDATTDVADEGTAADWYRCSDRSYGRPDANTVQRWRDLERTERLAANDVTARKAARDARTSTHGDAADVRAELDRRGLAREIEAAFSAFGTRTAERRGWRGERLDVRAAVRQRAGARHQQDVFRHRRRTDASDRTVGVAIDLSRSMDVFEAKVALGALSRAASVIGDDVVASGFGTDGENGNRIETPLVTGPSEKFQWHHLNAISEMDDTPTASGIEDVRGLLGTGSSRERVLIVITDGKPNIPLDGTTPDPEAAVTDAREQVRRARRHHDAAVIGIGVGDEIDEGTLQDIFGERGYALAGRSNLTERLVDVYRGQVEATHCHTDF
;
A
#
# COMPACT_ATOMS: atom_id res chain seq x y z
N MET A 1 15.84 -18.46 -8.35
CA MET A 1 16.17 -18.05 -6.96
C MET A 1 14.85 -17.59 -6.33
N VAL A 2 14.67 -17.72 -5.01
CA VAL A 2 13.36 -17.48 -4.37
C VAL A 2 13.48 -16.25 -3.47
N LEU A 3 12.71 -15.20 -3.79
CA LEU A 3 12.56 -14.07 -2.88
C LEU A 3 12.01 -14.57 -1.56
N ARG A 4 12.71 -14.30 -0.47
CA ARG A 4 12.27 -14.76 0.86
C ARG A 4 10.94 -14.10 1.22
N GLU A 5 9.91 -14.93 1.29
CA GLU A 5 8.64 -14.59 1.90
C GLU A 5 8.88 -14.05 3.31
N SER A 6 8.40 -12.83 3.57
CA SER A 6 8.52 -12.17 4.86
C SER A 6 7.34 -11.22 5.07
N ASP A 7 6.98 -10.96 6.32
CA ASP A 7 5.93 -9.99 6.63
C ASP A 7 6.30 -8.58 6.15
N THR A 8 7.59 -8.26 6.03
CA THR A 8 8.05 -6.99 5.45
C THR A 8 7.73 -6.92 3.96
N LEU A 9 8.01 -7.98 3.20
CA LEU A 9 7.66 -8.04 1.78
C LEU A 9 6.14 -8.03 1.59
N ARG A 10 5.38 -8.77 2.41
CA ARG A 10 3.92 -8.76 2.37
C ARG A 10 3.38 -7.35 2.62
N ASN A 11 3.77 -6.72 3.71
CA ASN A 11 3.33 -5.36 4.06
C ASN A 11 3.66 -4.35 2.94
N LEU A 12 4.85 -4.47 2.34
CA LEU A 12 5.24 -3.65 1.19
C LEU A 12 4.30 -3.87 0.01
N LEU A 13 4.02 -5.12 -0.36
CA LEU A 13 3.13 -5.46 -1.48
C LEU A 13 1.71 -4.97 -1.22
N GLU A 14 1.14 -5.20 -0.05
CA GLU A 14 -0.18 -4.66 0.31
C GLU A 14 -0.18 -3.13 0.25
N THR A 15 0.89 -2.47 0.71
CA THR A 15 1.00 -0.99 0.61
C THR A 15 1.07 -0.53 -0.85
N LEU A 16 1.76 -1.29 -1.70
CA LEU A 16 1.84 -0.99 -3.13
C LEU A 16 0.52 -1.27 -3.86
N SER A 17 -0.26 -2.25 -3.40
CA SER A 17 -1.54 -2.59 -4.02
C SER A 17 -2.49 -1.39 -3.99
N SER A 18 -2.46 -0.59 -2.92
CA SER A 18 -3.29 0.61 -2.77
C SER A 18 -3.02 1.69 -3.82
N VAL A 19 -1.88 1.62 -4.52
CA VAL A 19 -1.58 2.50 -5.65
C VAL A 19 -2.37 2.09 -6.90
N HIS A 20 -2.76 0.81 -6.98
CA HIS A 20 -3.41 0.21 -8.15
C HIS A 20 -4.93 0.03 -7.98
N THR A 21 -5.46 0.21 -6.77
CA THR A 21 -6.88 0.04 -6.38
C THR A 21 -7.47 1.32 -5.78
N ASP A 22 -7.14 2.48 -6.34
CA ASP A 22 -7.72 3.78 -5.96
C ASP A 22 -7.67 4.10 -4.45
N GLY A 23 -6.63 3.61 -3.76
CA GLY A 23 -6.40 3.85 -2.33
C GLY A 23 -6.77 2.68 -1.41
N GLU A 24 -7.51 1.69 -1.90
CA GLU A 24 -7.89 0.51 -1.12
C GLU A 24 -6.73 -0.47 -0.97
N ARG A 25 -6.45 -0.95 0.24
CA ARG A 25 -5.37 -1.90 0.46
C ARG A 25 -5.89 -3.32 0.21
N LEU A 26 -5.17 -4.09 -0.60
CA LEU A 26 -5.48 -5.51 -0.82
C LEU A 26 -4.63 -6.34 0.13
N ASP A 27 -5.21 -7.42 0.64
CA ASP A 27 -4.50 -8.46 1.38
C ASP A 27 -3.62 -9.25 0.42
N VAL A 28 -2.37 -9.50 0.82
CA VAL A 28 -1.40 -10.23 -0.01
C VAL A 28 -1.04 -11.55 0.66
N VAL A 29 -1.32 -12.65 -0.03
CA VAL A 29 -0.90 -13.98 0.38
C VAL A 29 0.19 -14.50 -0.56
N PHE A 30 1.19 -15.20 -0.03
CA PHE A 30 2.17 -15.87 -0.87
C PHE A 30 1.64 -17.24 -1.29
N ALA A 31 1.82 -17.60 -2.55
CA ALA A 31 1.38 -18.87 -3.12
C ALA A 31 2.30 -19.29 -4.27
N ASP A 32 2.24 -20.55 -4.69
CA ASP A 32 3.05 -21.04 -5.81
C ASP A 32 2.74 -20.31 -7.14
N ARG A 33 1.53 -19.76 -7.26
CA ARG A 33 1.08 -19.00 -8.44
C ARG A 33 0.39 -17.70 -8.04
N SER A 34 0.73 -16.63 -8.76
CA SER A 34 0.02 -15.37 -8.62
C SER A 34 -1.39 -15.48 -9.18
N SER A 35 -2.39 -15.06 -8.42
CA SER A 35 -3.79 -15.10 -8.81
C SER A 35 -4.62 -14.11 -7.99
N VAL A 36 -5.80 -13.76 -8.48
CA VAL A 36 -6.80 -13.08 -7.65
C VAL A 36 -7.47 -14.15 -6.78
N VAL A 37 -7.47 -14.01 -5.46
CA VAL A 37 -8.17 -14.97 -4.58
C VAL A 37 -9.64 -14.58 -4.52
N ASP A 38 -9.90 -13.33 -4.14
CA ASP A 38 -11.22 -12.70 -4.07
C ASP A 38 -11.10 -11.19 -4.37
N GLU A 39 -12.12 -10.40 -4.05
CA GLU A 39 -12.17 -8.95 -4.32
C GLU A 39 -11.15 -8.15 -3.48
N ASP A 40 -10.77 -8.66 -2.31
CA ASP A 40 -9.88 -7.96 -1.38
C ASP A 40 -8.49 -8.62 -1.26
N THR A 41 -8.33 -9.83 -1.80
CA THR A 41 -7.13 -10.66 -1.61
C THR A 41 -6.47 -11.05 -2.93
N VAL A 42 -5.16 -10.83 -3.02
CA VAL A 42 -4.31 -11.28 -4.14
C VAL A 42 -3.26 -12.26 -3.64
N ALA A 43 -3.17 -13.40 -4.31
CA ALA A 43 -2.05 -14.31 -4.18
C ALA A 43 -0.91 -13.87 -5.08
N VAL A 44 0.31 -13.81 -4.56
CA VAL A 44 1.51 -13.46 -5.31
C VAL A 44 2.57 -14.54 -5.15
N SER A 45 3.10 -15.05 -6.26
CA SER A 45 4.22 -15.97 -6.24
C SER A 45 5.55 -15.23 -6.14
N THR A 46 6.39 -15.70 -5.22
CA THR A 46 7.80 -15.29 -5.07
C THR A 46 8.75 -16.23 -5.82
N ASP A 47 8.23 -17.35 -6.32
CA ASP A 47 8.97 -18.31 -7.13
C ASP A 47 8.81 -17.94 -8.60
N ILE A 48 9.84 -17.30 -9.15
CA ILE A 48 9.85 -16.91 -10.56
C ILE A 48 10.50 -18.05 -11.33
N ASP A 49 9.63 -18.87 -11.91
CA ASP A 49 9.99 -19.94 -12.82
C ASP A 49 10.48 -19.33 -14.16
N ALA A 50 11.76 -18.99 -14.21
CA ALA A 50 12.46 -18.51 -15.38
C ALA A 50 13.82 -19.20 -15.46
N ASP A 51 14.17 -19.74 -16.64
CA ASP A 51 15.47 -20.38 -16.91
C ASP A 51 16.65 -19.37 -17.01
N VAL A 52 16.47 -18.17 -16.47
CA VAL A 52 17.47 -17.10 -16.45
C VAL A 52 17.73 -16.68 -15.02
N GLU A 53 18.99 -16.60 -14.62
CA GLU A 53 19.37 -16.03 -13.33
C GLU A 53 18.96 -14.56 -13.27
N LEU A 54 17.94 -14.27 -12.46
CA LEU A 54 17.48 -12.92 -12.19
C LEU A 54 18.22 -12.34 -10.99
N SER A 55 18.57 -11.06 -11.06
CA SER A 55 18.98 -10.31 -9.86
C SER A 55 17.79 -10.13 -8.93
N GLU A 56 18.02 -9.98 -7.62
CA GLU A 56 16.95 -9.74 -6.63
C GLU A 56 16.05 -8.55 -7.02
N ALA A 57 16.63 -7.51 -7.63
CA ALA A 57 15.87 -6.36 -8.12
C ALA A 57 14.91 -6.72 -9.27
N ASN A 58 15.35 -7.60 -10.19
CA ASN A 58 14.50 -8.11 -11.26
C ASN A 58 13.45 -9.09 -10.72
N GLU A 59 13.78 -9.89 -9.70
CA GLU A 59 12.78 -10.73 -9.05
C GLU A 59 11.68 -9.89 -8.39
N LEU A 60 12.05 -8.84 -7.64
CA LEU A 60 11.07 -7.96 -7.02
C LEU A 60 10.20 -7.27 -8.07
N ARG A 61 10.81 -6.91 -9.21
CA ARG A 61 10.11 -6.32 -10.35
C ARG A 61 9.04 -7.25 -10.93
N PHE A 62 9.30 -8.56 -11.00
CA PHE A 62 8.32 -9.57 -11.41
C PHE A 62 7.17 -9.71 -10.40
N VAL A 63 7.50 -9.76 -9.10
CA VAL A 63 6.51 -9.86 -8.01
C VAL A 63 5.59 -8.63 -8.00
N VAL A 64 6.15 -7.43 -8.10
CA VAL A 64 5.38 -6.17 -8.15
C VAL A 64 4.55 -6.08 -9.43
N ASP A 65 5.09 -6.53 -10.57
CA ASP A 65 4.31 -6.61 -11.81
C ASP A 65 3.09 -7.52 -11.68
N ALA A 66 3.27 -8.70 -11.09
CA ALA A 66 2.18 -9.64 -10.87
C ALA A 66 1.10 -9.05 -9.95
N LEU A 67 1.50 -8.47 -8.81
CA LEU A 67 0.59 -7.77 -7.91
C LEU A 67 -0.19 -6.68 -8.65
N SER A 68 0.52 -5.81 -9.39
CA SER A 68 -0.08 -4.71 -10.14
C SER A 68 -1.10 -5.23 -11.16
N HIS A 69 -0.78 -6.30 -11.89
CA HIS A 69 -1.68 -6.92 -12.84
C HIS A 69 -2.96 -7.44 -12.17
N HIS A 70 -2.85 -8.16 -11.06
CA HIS A 70 -4.01 -8.73 -10.36
C HIS A 70 -4.87 -7.66 -9.67
N ALA A 71 -4.25 -6.65 -9.07
CA ALA A 71 -4.95 -5.49 -8.50
C ALA A 71 -5.81 -4.77 -9.55
N TRP A 72 -5.27 -4.61 -10.77
CA TRP A 72 -6.03 -4.03 -11.88
C TRP A 72 -7.17 -4.93 -12.38
N ARG A 73 -7.02 -6.26 -12.32
CA ARG A 73 -8.10 -7.18 -12.66
C ARG A 73 -9.28 -7.07 -11.70
N ILE A 74 -9.02 -6.88 -10.41
CA ILE A 74 -10.05 -6.58 -9.41
C ILE A 74 -10.72 -5.25 -9.76
N ARG A 75 -9.92 -4.17 -9.89
CA ARG A 75 -10.42 -2.82 -10.20
C ARG A 75 -11.30 -2.75 -11.46
N THR A 76 -10.98 -3.55 -12.48
CA THR A 76 -11.70 -3.54 -13.77
C THR A 76 -12.86 -4.53 -13.84
N GLY A 77 -13.14 -5.30 -12.78
CA GLY A 77 -14.17 -6.34 -12.81
C GLY A 77 -13.87 -7.41 -13.86
N ALA A 78 -12.60 -7.72 -14.14
CA ALA A 78 -12.21 -8.60 -15.25
C ALA A 78 -12.73 -10.05 -15.10
N ARG A 79 -13.24 -10.42 -13.93
CA ARG A 79 -13.86 -11.73 -13.64
C ARG A 79 -15.32 -11.82 -14.03
N ASP A 80 -15.99 -10.70 -14.29
CA ASP A 80 -17.42 -10.67 -14.53
C ASP A 80 -17.78 -11.49 -15.77
N GLY A 81 -18.74 -12.41 -15.58
CA GLY A 81 -19.22 -13.30 -16.64
C GLY A 81 -18.21 -14.32 -17.16
N PHE A 82 -17.06 -14.50 -16.50
CA PHE A 82 -16.01 -15.45 -16.91
C PHE A 82 -16.52 -16.90 -16.95
N GLU A 83 -17.16 -17.37 -15.88
CA GLU A 83 -17.71 -18.73 -15.81
C GLU A 83 -18.79 -18.97 -16.88
N GLY A 84 -19.62 -17.95 -17.13
CA GLY A 84 -20.62 -18.00 -18.18
C GLY A 84 -19.99 -18.17 -19.56
N PHE A 85 -18.89 -17.46 -19.83
CA PHE A 85 -18.15 -17.62 -21.08
C PHE A 85 -17.58 -19.04 -21.25
N VAL A 86 -16.95 -19.60 -20.21
CA VAL A 86 -16.36 -20.95 -20.28
C VAL A 86 -17.46 -22.01 -20.50
N ARG A 87 -18.63 -21.83 -19.88
CA ARG A 87 -19.79 -22.72 -20.04
C ARG A 87 -20.34 -22.76 -21.46
N ASP A 88 -20.14 -21.69 -22.24
CA ASP A 88 -20.53 -21.63 -23.66
C ASP A 88 -19.70 -22.62 -24.53
N TYR A 89 -18.60 -23.17 -24.00
CA TYR A 89 -17.65 -24.05 -24.71
C TYR A 89 -17.40 -25.40 -24.02
N PRO A 90 -18.42 -26.28 -23.91
CA PRO A 90 -18.32 -27.52 -23.13
C PRO A 90 -17.30 -28.54 -23.68
N THR A 91 -16.95 -28.46 -24.97
CA THR A 91 -16.01 -29.38 -25.61
C THR A 91 -14.54 -28.95 -25.51
N ALA A 92 -14.28 -27.71 -25.12
CA ALA A 92 -12.94 -27.15 -24.94
C ALA A 92 -12.92 -26.00 -23.90
N PRO A 93 -13.32 -26.28 -22.65
CA PRO A 93 -13.48 -25.25 -21.63
C PRO A 93 -12.14 -24.60 -21.22
N HIS A 94 -11.02 -25.32 -21.24
CA HIS A 94 -9.70 -24.77 -20.91
C HIS A 94 -9.21 -23.83 -22.01
N VAL A 95 -9.43 -24.17 -23.28
CA VAL A 95 -9.16 -23.27 -24.40
C VAL A 95 -9.95 -21.97 -24.27
N ALA A 96 -11.26 -22.06 -24.03
CA ALA A 96 -12.12 -20.90 -23.87
C ALA A 96 -11.69 -20.04 -22.67
N SER A 97 -11.35 -20.68 -21.54
CA SER A 97 -10.81 -20.03 -20.34
C SER A 97 -9.52 -19.25 -20.67
N VAL A 98 -8.58 -19.88 -21.36
CA VAL A 98 -7.29 -19.27 -21.72
C VAL A 98 -7.51 -18.07 -22.65
N VAL A 99 -8.27 -18.24 -23.74
CA VAL A 99 -8.52 -17.14 -24.69
C VAL A 99 -9.23 -15.97 -24.00
N ARG A 100 -10.25 -16.26 -23.17
CA ARG A 100 -10.96 -15.23 -22.39
C ARG A 100 -10.02 -14.45 -21.49
N SER A 101 -9.18 -15.15 -20.72
CA SER A 101 -8.20 -14.51 -19.84
C SER A 101 -7.18 -13.69 -20.61
N LEU A 102 -6.65 -14.18 -21.73
CA LEU A 102 -5.65 -13.46 -22.53
C LEU A 102 -6.22 -12.16 -23.10
N VAL A 103 -7.46 -12.17 -23.58
CA VAL A 103 -8.14 -10.97 -24.08
C VAL A 103 -8.34 -9.91 -22.99
N GLU A 104 -8.70 -10.30 -21.77
CA GLU A 104 -8.77 -9.35 -20.64
C GLU A 104 -7.38 -8.90 -20.20
N ASN A 105 -6.40 -9.80 -20.17
CA ASN A 105 -5.05 -9.47 -19.72
C ASN A 105 -4.39 -8.43 -20.62
N VAL A 106 -4.57 -8.49 -21.96
CA VAL A 106 -4.05 -7.44 -22.85
C VAL A 106 -4.72 -6.08 -22.61
N TYR A 107 -6.01 -6.07 -22.27
CA TYR A 107 -6.70 -4.84 -21.87
C TYR A 107 -6.14 -4.29 -20.55
N VAL A 108 -6.09 -5.13 -19.52
CA VAL A 108 -5.56 -4.78 -18.19
C VAL A 108 -4.13 -4.26 -18.27
N ASP A 109 -3.28 -4.93 -19.05
CA ASP A 109 -1.90 -4.51 -19.27
C ASP A 109 -1.83 -3.16 -20.01
N GLU A 110 -2.66 -2.93 -21.02
CA GLU A 110 -2.73 -1.62 -21.70
C GLU A 110 -3.16 -0.52 -20.73
N GLN A 111 -4.21 -0.74 -19.94
CA GLN A 111 -4.71 0.26 -18.99
C GLN A 111 -3.66 0.58 -17.92
N ARG A 112 -3.12 -0.45 -17.25
CA ARG A 112 -2.14 -0.23 -16.17
C ARG A 112 -0.85 0.39 -16.67
N THR A 113 -0.37 0.04 -17.87
CA THR A 113 0.86 0.61 -18.43
C THR A 113 0.65 1.97 -19.10
N ASN A 114 -0.60 2.35 -19.40
CA ASN A 114 -0.93 3.73 -19.79
C ASN A 114 -0.99 4.65 -18.58
N GLU A 115 -1.56 4.20 -17.46
CA GLU A 115 -1.57 4.96 -16.21
C GLU A 115 -0.16 5.04 -15.60
N PHE A 116 0.53 3.90 -15.49
CA PHE A 116 1.88 3.81 -14.94
C PHE A 116 2.90 3.52 -16.04
N LYS A 117 3.27 4.56 -16.80
CA LYS A 117 4.19 4.43 -17.95
C LYS A 117 5.53 3.75 -17.60
N GLY A 118 6.00 3.88 -16.36
CA GLY A 118 7.19 3.18 -15.86
C GLY A 118 7.07 1.65 -15.88
N LEU A 119 5.86 1.10 -15.83
CA LEU A 119 5.61 -0.35 -15.92
C LEU A 119 5.82 -0.90 -17.33
N ARG A 120 5.75 -0.10 -18.40
CA ARG A 120 5.90 -0.60 -19.78
C ARG A 120 7.18 -1.41 -19.96
N ARG A 121 8.31 -0.86 -19.51
CA ARG A 121 9.60 -1.53 -19.55
C ARG A 121 9.64 -2.79 -18.69
N THR A 122 8.85 -2.82 -17.62
CA THR A 122 8.75 -3.97 -16.72
C THR A 122 7.99 -5.10 -17.37
N VAL A 123 6.83 -4.81 -17.94
CA VAL A 123 6.03 -5.81 -18.65
C VAL A 123 6.77 -6.31 -19.88
N ALA A 124 7.41 -5.42 -20.65
CA ALA A 124 8.24 -5.82 -21.80
C ALA A 124 9.42 -6.72 -21.39
N PHE A 125 10.17 -6.33 -20.35
CA PHE A 125 11.27 -7.16 -19.83
C PHE A 125 10.78 -8.55 -19.39
N LYS A 126 9.67 -8.61 -18.65
CA LYS A 126 9.07 -9.88 -18.25
C LYS A 126 8.66 -10.73 -19.45
N ALA A 127 7.99 -10.12 -20.43
CA ALA A 127 7.58 -10.81 -21.65
C ALA A 127 8.80 -11.36 -22.39
N ASP A 128 9.88 -10.58 -22.56
CA ASP A 128 11.09 -11.04 -23.23
C ASP A 128 11.79 -12.18 -22.46
N VAL A 129 11.88 -12.11 -21.13
CA VAL A 129 12.44 -13.20 -20.31
C VAL A 129 11.61 -14.47 -20.45
N VAL A 130 10.28 -14.38 -20.37
CA VAL A 130 9.39 -15.55 -20.53
C VAL A 130 9.42 -16.10 -21.96
N MET A 131 9.56 -15.23 -22.96
CA MET A 131 9.67 -15.63 -24.37
C MET A 131 11.04 -16.21 -24.72
N ALA A 132 12.09 -15.93 -23.96
CA ALA A 132 13.42 -16.52 -24.17
C ALA A 132 13.52 -17.98 -23.68
N ASP A 133 12.62 -18.39 -22.79
CA ASP A 133 12.52 -19.74 -22.25
C ASP A 133 11.73 -20.64 -23.22
N ASP A 134 12.44 -21.51 -23.96
CA ASP A 134 11.84 -22.42 -24.96
C ASP A 134 11.02 -23.55 -24.31
N ASP A 135 11.32 -23.95 -23.08
CA ASP A 135 10.53 -24.96 -22.36
C ASP A 135 9.17 -24.39 -21.98
N ARG A 136 9.13 -23.11 -21.60
CA ARG A 136 7.91 -22.41 -21.24
C ARG A 136 7.12 -21.91 -22.44
N ARG A 137 7.79 -21.41 -23.48
CA ARG A 137 7.18 -20.84 -24.68
C ARG A 137 7.87 -21.41 -25.91
N PRO A 138 7.63 -22.65 -26.31
CA PRO A 138 8.35 -23.23 -27.45
C PRO A 138 8.09 -22.50 -28.78
N PRO A 139 9.02 -22.52 -29.73
CA PRO A 139 8.76 -22.11 -31.12
C PRO A 139 7.57 -22.87 -31.72
N LEU A 140 6.71 -22.18 -32.46
CA LEU A 140 5.47 -22.75 -32.97
C LEU A 140 5.69 -23.90 -33.97
N ASP A 141 6.80 -23.85 -34.72
CA ASP A 141 7.21 -24.87 -35.68
C ASP A 141 7.76 -26.15 -35.03
N ALA A 142 8.09 -26.09 -33.74
CA ALA A 142 8.43 -27.26 -32.93
C ALA A 142 7.20 -27.98 -32.35
N LEU A 143 6.00 -27.40 -32.49
CA LEU A 143 4.77 -27.92 -31.91
C LEU A 143 3.87 -28.60 -32.96
N PRO A 144 3.06 -29.60 -32.56
CA PRO A 144 1.92 -30.05 -33.35
C PRO A 144 0.99 -28.88 -33.66
N ARG A 145 0.36 -28.90 -34.83
CA ARG A 145 -0.45 -27.79 -35.34
C ARG A 145 -1.49 -27.26 -34.35
N GLU A 146 -2.21 -28.15 -33.67
CA GLU A 146 -3.23 -27.80 -32.67
C GLU A 146 -2.63 -27.07 -31.46
N ALA A 147 -1.46 -27.52 -30.99
CA ALA A 147 -0.72 -26.87 -29.90
C ALA A 147 -0.14 -25.53 -30.36
N ALA A 148 0.41 -25.46 -31.58
CA ALA A 148 0.92 -24.24 -32.18
C ALA A 148 -0.15 -23.14 -32.29
N LEU A 149 -1.41 -23.50 -32.57
CA LEU A 149 -2.52 -22.55 -32.57
C LEU A 149 -2.76 -21.93 -31.19
N VAL A 150 -2.86 -22.75 -30.14
CA VAL A 150 -3.10 -22.28 -28.76
C VAL A 150 -1.90 -21.48 -28.24
N GLU A 151 -0.69 -22.01 -28.43
CA GLU A 151 0.56 -21.37 -28.03
C GLU A 151 0.76 -20.03 -28.74
N GLY A 152 0.45 -19.96 -30.04
CA GLY A 152 0.53 -18.72 -30.81
C GLY A 152 -0.37 -17.62 -30.26
N VAL A 153 -1.59 -17.94 -29.80
CA VAL A 153 -2.46 -16.95 -29.13
C VAL A 153 -1.82 -16.46 -27.82
N CYS A 154 -1.20 -17.36 -27.07
CA CYS A 154 -0.54 -17.03 -25.80
C CYS A 154 0.66 -16.11 -26.00
N GLN A 155 1.54 -16.43 -26.96
CA GLN A 155 2.71 -15.62 -27.27
C GLN A 155 2.32 -14.24 -27.83
N LEU A 156 1.30 -14.17 -28.70
CA LEU A 156 0.77 -12.91 -29.20
C LEU A 156 0.21 -12.01 -28.10
N ALA A 157 -0.55 -12.57 -27.16
CA ALA A 157 -1.10 -11.80 -26.05
C ALA A 157 0.01 -11.28 -25.11
N LEU A 158 1.03 -12.10 -24.85
CA LEU A 158 2.15 -11.78 -23.97
C LEU A 158 3.11 -10.75 -24.58
N ALA A 159 3.51 -10.93 -25.84
CA ALA A 159 4.64 -10.21 -26.44
C ALA A 159 4.31 -9.52 -27.77
N GLY A 160 3.08 -9.68 -28.29
CA GLY A 160 2.68 -9.13 -29.59
C GLY A 160 3.26 -9.86 -30.81
N ARG A 161 4.04 -10.93 -30.59
CA ARG A 161 4.75 -11.75 -31.56
C ARG A 161 4.69 -13.24 -31.18
N ALA A 162 5.05 -14.14 -32.09
CA ALA A 162 5.19 -15.56 -31.80
C ALA A 162 6.45 -16.15 -32.46
N LYS A 163 7.16 -17.03 -31.75
CA LYS A 163 8.42 -17.65 -32.21
C LYS A 163 8.15 -18.70 -33.28
N GLY A 164 8.99 -18.77 -34.31
CA GLY A 164 8.85 -19.77 -35.38
C GLY A 164 7.64 -19.55 -36.30
N ILE A 165 6.97 -18.39 -36.22
CA ILE A 165 5.75 -18.12 -36.98
C ILE A 165 5.96 -18.11 -38.50
N ALA A 166 7.16 -17.76 -38.97
CA ALA A 166 7.49 -17.79 -40.39
C ALA A 166 7.60 -19.22 -40.96
N SER A 167 7.75 -20.23 -40.09
CA SER A 167 8.01 -21.62 -40.46
C SER A 167 6.80 -22.54 -40.31
N VAL A 168 5.70 -22.05 -39.72
CA VAL A 168 4.42 -22.80 -39.61
C VAL A 168 3.56 -22.64 -40.86
N ASP A 169 2.54 -23.50 -41.02
CA ASP A 169 1.64 -23.47 -42.17
C ASP A 169 0.90 -22.12 -42.33
N ASP A 170 0.67 -21.70 -43.58
CA ASP A 170 -0.04 -20.46 -43.92
C ASP A 170 -1.40 -20.33 -43.21
N GLY A 171 -2.06 -21.46 -42.93
CA GLY A 171 -3.32 -21.49 -42.20
C GLY A 171 -3.19 -21.03 -40.74
N VAL A 172 -2.12 -21.44 -40.06
CA VAL A 172 -1.76 -20.98 -38.71
C VAL A 172 -1.35 -19.51 -38.76
N GLN A 173 -0.48 -19.11 -39.69
CA GLN A 173 -0.06 -17.72 -39.84
C GLN A 173 -1.27 -16.78 -40.04
N ALA A 174 -2.17 -17.12 -40.96
CA ALA A 174 -3.37 -16.35 -41.24
C ALA A 174 -4.33 -16.28 -40.04
N PHE A 175 -4.42 -17.35 -39.24
CA PHE A 175 -5.22 -17.34 -38.00
C PHE A 175 -4.60 -16.42 -36.94
N LEU A 176 -3.30 -16.51 -36.73
CA LEU A 176 -2.59 -15.70 -35.74
C LEU A 176 -2.59 -14.21 -36.13
N GLY A 177 -2.52 -13.88 -37.41
CA GLY A 177 -2.69 -12.50 -37.87
C GLY A 177 -4.07 -11.91 -37.57
N ARG A 178 -5.14 -12.68 -37.79
CA ARG A 178 -6.49 -12.27 -37.38
C ARG A 178 -6.62 -12.14 -35.86
N THR A 179 -6.04 -13.06 -35.11
CA THR A 179 -6.07 -13.04 -33.64
C THR A 179 -5.32 -11.83 -33.08
N ARG A 180 -4.15 -11.50 -33.64
CA ARG A 180 -3.39 -10.30 -33.28
C ARG A 180 -4.22 -9.03 -33.44
N ARG A 181 -4.99 -8.90 -34.54
CA ARG A 181 -5.93 -7.78 -34.72
C ARG A 181 -6.95 -7.70 -33.58
N HIS A 182 -7.57 -8.82 -33.20
CA HIS A 182 -8.52 -8.85 -32.08
C HIS A 182 -7.87 -8.47 -30.73
N LEU A 183 -6.64 -8.90 -30.47
CA LEU A 183 -5.90 -8.52 -29.26
C LEU A 183 -5.55 -7.02 -29.26
N VAL A 184 -5.11 -6.46 -30.39
CA VAL A 184 -4.85 -5.01 -30.54
C VAL A 184 -6.12 -4.19 -30.31
N GLU A 185 -7.26 -4.65 -30.84
CA GLU A 185 -8.55 -4.01 -30.62
C GLU A 185 -8.98 -4.10 -29.15
N ALA A 186 -8.81 -5.27 -28.52
CA ALA A 186 -9.16 -5.49 -27.12
C ALA A 186 -8.39 -4.56 -26.16
N ARG A 187 -7.13 -4.23 -26.45
CA ARG A 187 -6.33 -3.28 -25.65
C ARG A 187 -7.02 -1.92 -25.46
N ARG A 188 -7.78 -1.47 -26.47
CA ARG A 188 -8.44 -0.15 -26.49
C ARG A 188 -9.94 -0.21 -26.22
N GLU A 189 -10.49 -1.40 -26.01
CA GLU A 189 -11.92 -1.62 -25.85
C GLU A 189 -12.31 -1.58 -24.38
N HIS A 190 -12.92 -0.50 -23.92
CA HIS A 190 -13.33 -0.33 -22.51
C HIS A 190 -14.60 -1.10 -22.16
N ASP A 191 -15.45 -1.44 -23.15
CA ASP A 191 -16.66 -2.23 -22.95
C ASP A 191 -16.34 -3.73 -22.78
N ALA A 192 -16.60 -4.25 -21.58
CA ALA A 192 -16.38 -5.65 -21.23
C ALA A 192 -17.15 -6.64 -22.13
N SER A 193 -18.35 -6.28 -22.59
CA SER A 193 -19.15 -7.13 -23.48
C SER A 193 -18.53 -7.24 -24.86
N ARG A 194 -17.96 -6.15 -25.38
CA ARG A 194 -17.24 -6.15 -26.65
C ARG A 194 -15.92 -6.93 -26.54
N ARG A 195 -15.19 -6.82 -25.43
CA ARG A 195 -14.03 -7.68 -25.17
C ARG A 195 -14.41 -9.16 -25.11
N ARG A 196 -15.52 -9.50 -24.44
CA ARG A 196 -16.07 -10.86 -24.41
C ARG A 196 -16.41 -11.37 -25.81
N GLU A 197 -17.00 -10.54 -26.66
CA GLU A 197 -17.32 -10.89 -28.04
C GLU A 197 -16.05 -11.12 -28.89
N ARG A 198 -14.98 -10.34 -28.68
CA ARG A 198 -13.68 -10.61 -29.32
C ARG A 198 -13.08 -11.94 -28.86
N ALA A 199 -13.14 -12.24 -27.57
CA ALA A 199 -12.72 -13.54 -27.04
C ALA A 199 -13.50 -14.70 -27.66
N ARG A 200 -14.83 -14.55 -27.84
CA ARG A 200 -15.69 -15.52 -28.53
C ARG A 200 -15.23 -15.76 -29.96
N ARG A 201 -15.02 -14.70 -30.74
CA ARG A 201 -14.52 -14.80 -32.13
C ARG A 201 -13.18 -15.51 -32.24
N VAL A 202 -12.24 -15.21 -31.34
CA VAL A 202 -10.93 -15.89 -31.31
C VAL A 202 -11.10 -17.37 -30.95
N THR A 203 -11.94 -17.68 -29.95
CA THR A 203 -12.21 -19.06 -29.53
C THR A 203 -12.87 -19.88 -30.64
N ASP A 204 -13.93 -19.35 -31.29
CA ASP A 204 -14.63 -20.00 -32.40
C ASP A 204 -13.71 -20.22 -33.61
N ALA A 205 -12.89 -19.21 -33.94
CA ALA A 205 -11.93 -19.30 -35.03
C ALA A 205 -10.83 -20.33 -34.74
N LEU A 206 -10.41 -20.47 -33.49
CA LEU A 206 -9.43 -21.46 -33.06
C LEU A 206 -10.03 -22.88 -33.13
N LEU A 207 -11.21 -23.08 -32.53
CA LEU A 207 -11.86 -24.39 -32.47
C LEU A 207 -12.29 -24.90 -33.86
N SER A 208 -12.71 -24.02 -34.76
CA SER A 208 -13.03 -24.40 -36.15
C SER A 208 -11.82 -24.90 -36.97
N ARG A 209 -10.60 -24.67 -36.50
CA ARG A 209 -9.34 -25.10 -37.16
C ARG A 209 -8.74 -26.35 -36.54
N ILE A 210 -9.28 -26.79 -35.41
CA ILE A 210 -8.78 -27.92 -34.63
C ILE A 210 -9.69 -29.11 -34.91
N ALA A 211 -9.13 -30.13 -35.56
CA ALA A 211 -9.89 -31.33 -35.93
C ALA A 211 -10.42 -32.09 -34.70
N VAL A 212 -9.65 -32.08 -33.60
CA VAL A 212 -10.00 -32.74 -32.34
C VAL A 212 -9.83 -31.74 -31.18
N PRO A 213 -10.90 -31.02 -30.80
CA PRO A 213 -10.85 -30.00 -29.74
C PRO A 213 -10.21 -30.48 -28.43
N ARG A 214 -10.37 -31.78 -28.10
CA ARG A 214 -9.79 -32.38 -26.90
C ARG A 214 -8.27 -32.28 -26.81
N ILE A 215 -7.56 -32.36 -27.94
CA ILE A 215 -6.09 -32.28 -27.97
C ILE A 215 -5.64 -30.86 -27.59
N ALA A 216 -6.30 -29.86 -28.15
CA ALA A 216 -6.04 -28.46 -27.84
C ALA A 216 -6.43 -28.11 -26.40
N ASP A 217 -7.53 -28.68 -25.91
CA ASP A 217 -7.97 -28.51 -24.52
C ASP A 217 -7.02 -29.18 -23.53
N GLU A 218 -6.46 -30.34 -23.87
CA GLU A 218 -5.45 -31.02 -23.07
C GLU A 218 -4.13 -30.23 -23.05
N TYR A 219 -3.70 -29.69 -24.19
CA TYR A 219 -2.57 -28.74 -24.23
C TYR A 219 -2.87 -27.52 -23.37
N ALA A 220 -4.07 -26.93 -23.50
CA ALA A 220 -4.44 -25.74 -22.74
C ALA A 220 -4.56 -26.01 -21.22
N LYS A 221 -4.94 -27.22 -20.83
CA LYS A 221 -5.00 -27.64 -19.43
C LYS A 221 -3.60 -27.78 -18.81
N ASN A 222 -2.65 -28.33 -19.58
CA ASN A 222 -1.32 -28.68 -19.09
C ASN A 222 -0.30 -27.56 -19.25
N ALA A 223 -0.50 -26.66 -20.21
CA ALA A 223 0.39 -25.55 -20.44
C ALA A 223 0.38 -24.60 -19.22
N THR A 224 1.58 -24.31 -18.71
CA THR A 224 1.80 -23.43 -17.57
C THR A 224 1.50 -22.00 -17.99
N PHE A 225 0.22 -21.64 -17.95
CA PHE A 225 -0.24 -20.32 -18.32
C PHE A 225 -0.21 -19.38 -17.11
N PRO A 226 -0.03 -18.06 -17.35
CA PRO A 226 -0.32 -17.04 -16.34
C PRO A 226 -1.81 -16.92 -16.01
N THR A 227 -2.67 -17.79 -16.54
CA THR A 227 -4.11 -17.73 -16.33
C THR A 227 -4.46 -18.34 -14.98
N ASP A 228 -5.21 -17.58 -14.18
CA ASP A 228 -5.87 -18.01 -12.94
C ASP A 228 -6.45 -19.42 -13.13
N SER A 229 -5.85 -20.44 -12.51
CA SER A 229 -6.52 -21.73 -12.35
C SER A 229 -7.51 -21.62 -11.19
N THR A 230 -8.61 -20.90 -11.39
CA THR A 230 -9.78 -20.93 -10.50
C THR A 230 -10.64 -22.19 -10.70
N LEU A 231 -10.27 -23.11 -11.59
CA LEU A 231 -10.99 -24.39 -11.70
C LEU A 231 -10.74 -25.34 -10.49
N ASP A 232 -9.85 -24.98 -9.56
CA ASP A 232 -9.78 -25.58 -8.21
C ASP A 232 -10.58 -24.76 -7.18
N VAL A 233 -11.78 -24.28 -7.53
CA VAL A 233 -12.76 -23.87 -6.52
C VAL A 233 -13.08 -25.08 -5.65
N ARG A 234 -12.57 -25.01 -4.41
CA ARG A 234 -12.92 -25.85 -3.27
C ARG A 234 -14.38 -26.31 -3.35
N ARG A 235 -14.60 -27.62 -3.31
CA ARG A 235 -15.73 -28.16 -2.57
C ARG A 235 -15.63 -27.59 -1.16
N VAL A 236 -16.53 -26.67 -0.82
CA VAL A 236 -16.91 -26.42 0.57
C VAL A 236 -17.36 -27.78 1.11
N PRO A 237 -16.75 -28.35 2.16
CA PRO A 237 -17.40 -29.42 2.89
C PRO A 237 -18.59 -28.78 3.60
N GLY A 238 -19.76 -28.84 2.95
CA GLY A 238 -21.03 -28.82 3.67
C GLY A 238 -21.06 -30.01 4.61
N ASP A 239 -21.56 -29.76 5.80
CA ASP A 239 -21.55 -30.64 6.95
C ASP A 239 -22.04 -32.09 6.69
N ALA A 240 -21.55 -32.99 7.55
CA ALA A 240 -21.97 -34.37 7.82
C ALA A 240 -21.38 -35.50 6.95
N VAL A 241 -20.31 -36.15 7.45
CA VAL A 241 -20.07 -37.59 7.25
C VAL A 241 -19.61 -38.23 8.56
N GLU A 242 -20.35 -39.25 9.00
CA GLU A 242 -20.12 -40.07 10.19
C GLU A 242 -18.81 -40.89 10.16
N PRO A 243 -18.26 -41.27 11.32
CA PRO A 243 -16.96 -41.93 11.44
C PRO A 243 -17.07 -43.46 11.37
N ILE A 244 -17.25 -44.06 10.18
CA ILE A 244 -17.13 -45.53 10.02
C ILE A 244 -16.21 -45.97 8.86
N THR A 245 -15.85 -45.11 7.91
CA THR A 245 -15.07 -45.54 6.72
C THR A 245 -13.55 -45.39 6.83
N ALA A 246 -13.00 -45.19 8.03
CA ALA A 246 -11.54 -45.04 8.24
C ALA A 246 -10.78 -46.36 8.44
N ARG A 247 -11.47 -47.51 8.60
CA ARG A 247 -10.82 -48.80 8.91
C ARG A 247 -10.43 -49.65 7.70
N ALA A 248 -11.02 -49.41 6.53
CA ALA A 248 -10.75 -50.22 5.34
C ALA A 248 -9.53 -49.71 4.53
N VAL A 249 -9.30 -48.40 4.51
CA VAL A 249 -8.22 -47.80 3.69
C VAL A 249 -6.84 -47.89 4.36
N LEU A 250 -6.78 -48.03 5.69
CA LEU A 250 -5.52 -48.16 6.44
C LEU A 250 -4.97 -49.61 6.44
N GLY A 251 -5.81 -50.61 6.14
CA GLY A 251 -5.44 -52.03 6.13
C GLY A 251 -4.65 -52.45 4.89
N ASP A 252 -4.94 -51.85 3.73
CA ASP A 252 -4.25 -52.16 2.48
C ASP A 252 -2.94 -51.38 2.31
N ALA A 253 -2.84 -50.16 2.86
CA ALA A 253 -1.63 -49.36 2.85
C ALA A 253 -0.49 -49.94 3.73
N LEU A 254 -0.82 -50.71 4.78
CA LEU A 254 0.18 -51.33 5.67
C LEU A 254 0.75 -52.65 5.13
N ARG A 255 0.12 -53.25 4.12
CA ARG A 255 0.56 -54.52 3.53
C ARG A 255 1.70 -54.31 2.51
N ASP A 256 1.70 -53.17 1.80
CA ASP A 256 2.74 -52.79 0.81
C ASP A 256 4.03 -52.21 1.40
N VAL A 257 4.01 -51.76 2.66
CA VAL A 257 5.22 -51.23 3.33
C VAL A 257 6.19 -52.35 3.74
N SER A 258 5.69 -53.58 3.93
CA SER A 258 6.50 -54.72 4.39
C SER A 258 7.40 -55.33 3.29
N SER A 259 6.95 -55.28 2.03
CA SER A 259 7.67 -55.79 0.85
C SER A 259 8.72 -54.81 0.32
N THR A 260 8.53 -53.50 0.56
CA THR A 260 9.48 -52.45 0.13
C THR A 260 10.69 -52.36 1.08
N LEU A 261 10.53 -52.72 2.35
CA LEU A 261 11.58 -52.60 3.38
C LEU A 261 12.71 -53.65 3.26
N VAL A 262 12.48 -54.77 2.57
CA VAL A 262 13.51 -55.81 2.32
C VAL A 262 14.35 -55.47 1.07
N ALA A 263 13.79 -54.70 0.12
CA ALA A 263 14.51 -54.27 -1.09
C ALA A 263 15.48 -53.11 -0.83
N VAL A 264 15.26 -52.33 0.24
CA VAL A 264 16.05 -51.12 0.55
C VAL A 264 17.36 -51.43 1.30
N THR A 265 17.56 -52.65 1.82
CA THR A 265 18.80 -53.01 2.53
C THR A 265 19.99 -53.32 1.61
N VAL A 266 19.79 -53.46 0.29
CA VAL A 266 20.83 -53.90 -0.66
C VAL A 266 21.39 -52.76 -1.53
N LEU A 267 20.80 -51.57 -1.54
CA LEU A 267 21.22 -50.47 -2.43
C LEU A 267 21.49 -49.14 -1.69
N PHE A 268 22.40 -49.17 -0.72
CA PHE A 268 22.90 -47.97 -0.04
C PHE A 268 24.41 -47.79 -0.23
N ALA A 269 24.80 -47.19 -1.36
CA ALA A 269 26.09 -46.52 -1.49
C ALA A 269 25.92 -45.24 -2.33
N SER A 270 26.20 -44.09 -1.70
CA SER A 270 26.44 -42.75 -2.25
C SER A 270 25.33 -42.07 -3.08
N GLY A 271 24.70 -41.04 -2.50
CA GLY A 271 23.89 -40.04 -3.21
C GLY A 271 22.82 -39.34 -2.36
N VAL A 272 22.32 -40.02 -1.32
CA VAL A 272 21.06 -39.63 -0.65
C VAL A 272 21.23 -38.62 0.51
N LEU A 273 22.45 -38.33 0.97
CA LEU A 273 22.66 -37.34 2.05
C LEU A 273 22.20 -35.92 1.67
N GLY A 274 22.28 -35.54 0.40
CA GLY A 274 21.84 -34.21 -0.08
C GLY A 274 20.32 -34.05 -0.13
N ALA A 275 19.58 -35.15 -0.37
CA ALA A 275 18.12 -35.15 -0.40
C ALA A 275 17.54 -35.23 1.01
N ILE A 276 18.14 -36.04 1.90
CA ILE A 276 17.77 -36.10 3.33
C ILE A 276 18.02 -34.75 4.01
N ARG A 277 19.11 -34.06 3.69
CA ARG A 277 19.38 -32.71 4.21
C ARG A 277 18.35 -31.67 3.76
N ARG A 278 17.81 -31.79 2.54
CA ARG A 278 16.73 -30.94 2.01
C ARG A 278 15.35 -31.28 2.60
N LEU A 279 15.10 -32.56 2.89
CA LEU A 279 13.86 -33.01 3.51
C LEU A 279 13.80 -32.63 5.01
N LEU A 280 14.92 -32.76 5.72
CA LEU A 280 15.03 -32.41 7.15
C LEU A 280 15.00 -30.90 7.41
N GLY A 281 15.34 -30.07 6.42
CA GLY A 281 15.17 -28.62 6.51
C GLY A 281 13.72 -28.15 6.38
N LYS A 282 12.83 -28.95 5.78
CA LYS A 282 11.41 -28.59 5.53
C LYS A 282 10.45 -29.13 6.60
N LEU A 283 10.81 -30.19 7.33
CA LEU A 283 10.00 -30.69 8.44
C LEU A 283 10.36 -29.92 9.71
N ARG A 284 9.37 -29.33 10.40
CA ARG A 284 9.53 -28.69 11.72
C ARG A 284 10.22 -29.65 12.69
N ILE A 285 11.54 -29.50 12.81
CA ILE A 285 12.47 -30.34 13.57
C ILE A 285 11.98 -30.57 15.01
N LEU A 286 11.29 -29.60 15.60
CA LEU A 286 10.72 -29.68 16.94
C LEU A 286 9.62 -30.75 17.09
N ALA A 287 8.78 -30.98 16.09
CA ALA A 287 7.72 -31.99 16.19
C ALA A 287 8.28 -33.41 16.11
N LEU A 288 9.31 -33.60 15.28
CA LEU A 288 9.98 -34.89 15.09
C LEU A 288 10.93 -35.20 16.26
N LEU A 289 11.59 -34.19 16.84
CA LEU A 289 12.37 -34.31 18.06
C LEU A 289 11.49 -34.56 19.29
N ARG A 290 10.33 -33.89 19.39
CA ARG A 290 9.34 -34.13 20.44
C ARG A 290 8.75 -35.52 20.35
N TRP A 291 8.36 -35.95 19.14
CA TRP A 291 7.89 -37.31 18.91
C TRP A 291 8.98 -38.37 19.18
N ALA A 292 10.22 -38.15 18.77
CA ALA A 292 11.33 -39.07 19.04
C ALA A 292 11.69 -39.14 20.54
N ALA A 293 11.57 -38.02 21.27
CA ALA A 293 11.73 -37.96 22.71
C ALA A 293 10.58 -38.65 23.47
N GLU A 294 9.35 -38.55 22.96
CA GLU A 294 8.15 -39.15 23.55
C GLU A 294 8.02 -40.65 23.23
N THR A 295 8.55 -41.13 22.09
CA THR A 295 8.23 -42.49 21.58
C THR A 295 9.38 -43.50 21.68
N SER A 296 10.63 -43.07 21.87
CA SER A 296 11.78 -43.98 21.80
C SER A 296 12.85 -43.67 22.85
N GLY A 297 12.75 -44.29 24.01
CA GLY A 297 13.82 -44.30 25.00
C GLY A 297 15.01 -45.12 24.53
N VAL A 298 15.93 -44.57 23.74
CA VAL A 298 17.31 -45.07 23.61
C VAL A 298 18.29 -43.94 23.24
N LEU A 299 19.34 -43.78 24.05
CA LEU A 299 20.56 -42.94 23.90
C LEU A 299 21.21 -42.84 22.49
N GLY A 300 20.80 -43.65 21.52
CA GLY A 300 21.45 -43.81 20.23
C GLY A 300 21.25 -42.61 19.29
N ALA A 301 20.03 -42.09 19.21
CA ALA A 301 19.73 -40.92 18.38
C ALA A 301 20.47 -39.67 18.88
N TRP A 302 20.59 -39.53 20.21
CA TRP A 302 21.32 -38.45 20.86
C TRP A 302 22.83 -38.53 20.58
N ARG A 303 23.45 -39.71 20.70
CA ARG A 303 24.88 -39.89 20.36
C ARG A 303 25.19 -39.65 18.88
N TRP A 304 24.26 -39.96 17.98
CA TRP A 304 24.40 -39.70 16.55
C TRP A 304 24.31 -38.19 16.24
N LEU A 305 23.35 -37.48 16.83
CA LEU A 305 23.24 -36.02 16.74
C LEU A 305 24.50 -35.31 17.26
N LEU A 306 25.03 -35.72 18.42
CA LEU A 306 26.24 -35.15 19.01
C LEU A 306 27.49 -35.33 18.13
N ARG A 307 27.66 -36.50 17.52
CA ARG A 307 28.77 -36.75 16.58
C ARG A 307 28.65 -35.94 15.30
N THR A 308 27.44 -35.67 14.85
CA THR A 308 27.20 -35.03 13.55
C THR A 308 27.35 -33.51 13.62
N PHE A 309 26.95 -32.87 14.73
CA PHE A 309 26.87 -31.40 14.80
C PHE A 309 27.92 -30.74 15.72
N THR A 310 28.64 -31.53 16.53
CA THR A 310 29.69 -31.04 17.43
C THR A 310 30.89 -32.02 17.50
N PRO A 311 31.69 -32.15 16.43
CA PRO A 311 32.87 -32.99 16.45
C PRO A 311 33.91 -32.38 17.41
N GLY A 312 34.09 -33.01 18.58
CA GLY A 312 35.00 -32.58 19.64
C GLY A 312 34.47 -32.73 21.07
N LEU A 313 33.16 -32.94 21.25
CA LEU A 313 32.52 -33.06 22.58
C LEU A 313 32.37 -34.51 23.09
N VAL A 314 33.00 -35.49 22.44
CA VAL A 314 32.94 -36.90 22.86
C VAL A 314 34.20 -37.24 23.67
N GLY A 315 34.06 -37.33 25.00
CA GLY A 315 35.16 -37.73 25.88
C GLY A 315 35.12 -37.22 27.33
N ARG A 316 34.05 -36.56 27.79
CA ARG A 316 33.91 -36.15 29.20
C ARG A 316 33.24 -37.25 30.02
N SER A 317 33.67 -37.43 31.27
CA SER A 317 33.35 -38.58 32.12
C SER A 317 32.00 -38.50 32.83
N ASN A 318 31.32 -37.35 32.78
CA ASN A 318 30.01 -37.13 33.40
C ASN A 318 29.02 -36.52 32.38
N ASP A 319 27.82 -37.09 32.31
CA ASP A 319 26.70 -36.66 31.46
C ASP A 319 26.27 -35.21 31.73
N GLU A 320 26.44 -34.71 32.95
CA GLU A 320 26.08 -33.34 33.36
C GLU A 320 27.04 -32.30 32.79
N GLU A 321 28.35 -32.52 32.91
CA GLU A 321 29.37 -31.67 32.26
C GLU A 321 29.24 -31.65 30.74
N GLN A 322 28.82 -32.78 30.15
CA GLN A 322 28.61 -32.86 28.71
C GLN A 322 27.38 -32.03 28.29
N ARG A 323 26.30 -32.05 29.08
CA ARG A 323 25.10 -31.22 28.85
C ARG A 323 25.40 -29.73 28.97
N GLU A 324 26.12 -29.31 30.02
CA GLU A 324 26.47 -27.90 30.22
C GLU A 324 27.38 -27.37 29.11
N ALA A 325 28.39 -28.14 28.71
CA ALA A 325 29.28 -27.77 27.62
C ALA A 325 28.55 -27.66 26.27
N THR A 326 27.58 -28.53 26.02
CA THR A 326 26.72 -28.47 24.83
C THR A 326 25.80 -27.26 24.85
N ALA A 327 25.17 -26.94 25.99
CA ALA A 327 24.33 -25.76 26.13
C ALA A 327 25.12 -24.46 25.89
N ALA A 328 26.32 -24.34 26.48
CA ALA A 328 27.20 -23.18 26.28
C ALA A 328 27.71 -23.05 24.83
N ALA A 329 27.96 -24.16 24.14
CA ALA A 329 28.37 -24.15 22.73
C ALA A 329 27.20 -23.73 21.80
N LEU A 330 25.99 -24.18 22.10
CA LEU A 330 24.78 -23.81 21.35
C LEU A 330 24.45 -22.32 21.55
N TYR A 331 24.52 -21.85 22.80
CA TYR A 331 24.31 -20.44 23.16
C TYR A 331 25.25 -19.50 22.41
N ARG A 332 26.57 -19.80 22.41
CA ARG A 332 27.56 -18.98 21.70
C ARG A 332 27.30 -18.89 20.19
N ARG A 333 26.83 -19.97 19.56
CA ARG A 333 26.51 -19.96 18.12
C ARG A 333 25.22 -19.19 17.81
N LEU A 334 24.22 -19.26 18.69
CA LEU A 334 22.97 -18.51 18.52
C LEU A 334 23.19 -17.00 18.75
N ALA A 335 24.00 -16.63 19.73
CA ALA A 335 24.40 -15.24 19.97
C ALA A 335 25.21 -14.66 18.79
N ALA A 336 26.15 -15.43 18.24
CA ALA A 336 26.91 -15.03 17.05
C ALA A 336 26.03 -14.88 15.79
N ALA A 337 24.85 -15.51 15.76
CA ALA A 337 23.87 -15.41 14.69
C ALA A 337 22.82 -14.30 14.91
N GLY A 338 22.93 -13.51 15.98
CA GLY A 338 22.05 -12.35 16.24
C GLY A 338 20.68 -12.69 16.83
N HIS A 339 20.47 -13.89 17.37
CA HIS A 339 19.23 -14.26 18.05
C HIS A 339 19.27 -13.91 19.55
N SER A 340 18.19 -13.33 20.10
CA SER A 340 18.08 -13.11 21.55
C SER A 340 17.83 -14.42 22.29
N ALA A 341 18.51 -14.60 23.42
CA ALA A 341 18.60 -15.88 24.12
C ALA A 341 17.70 -15.97 25.37
N GLU A 342 16.53 -15.32 25.34
CA GLU A 342 15.60 -15.29 26.49
C GLU A 342 14.94 -16.65 26.79
N GLY A 343 15.09 -17.65 25.91
CA GLY A 343 14.55 -19.00 26.12
C GLY A 343 15.48 -20.03 26.79
N PHE A 344 16.71 -19.66 27.18
CA PHE A 344 17.74 -20.63 27.62
C PHE A 344 18.20 -20.46 29.08
N LEU A 345 17.42 -19.80 29.92
CA LEU A 345 17.68 -19.75 31.35
C LEU A 345 17.49 -21.15 31.98
N THR A 346 18.36 -21.51 32.92
CA THR A 346 18.09 -22.65 33.82
C THR A 346 16.82 -22.35 34.63
N ALA A 347 16.23 -23.37 35.26
CA ALA A 347 15.00 -23.22 36.05
C ALA A 347 15.07 -22.16 37.18
N GLU A 348 16.25 -21.57 37.45
CA GLU A 348 16.48 -20.52 38.45
C GLU A 348 17.01 -19.19 37.87
N GLY A 349 17.00 -18.98 36.55
CA GLY A 349 17.15 -17.62 35.99
C GLY A 349 18.53 -16.96 36.13
N THR A 350 19.64 -17.70 36.26
CA THR A 350 20.99 -17.12 36.35
C THR A 350 21.95 -17.60 35.25
N LEU A 351 22.84 -16.71 34.81
CA LEU A 351 23.91 -16.99 33.84
C LEU A 351 24.97 -17.93 34.43
N PRO A 352 25.61 -18.82 33.62
CA PRO A 352 26.79 -19.57 34.05
C PRO A 352 27.91 -18.64 34.50
N ARG A 353 28.58 -18.97 35.61
CA ARG A 353 29.52 -18.10 36.36
C ARG A 353 30.79 -17.66 35.62
N ASP A 354 31.02 -18.08 34.38
CA ASP A 354 32.32 -17.97 33.71
C ASP A 354 32.34 -17.04 32.47
N VAL A 355 31.44 -16.05 32.38
CA VAL A 355 31.44 -15.08 31.26
C VAL A 355 31.54 -13.65 31.77
N ASP A 356 32.72 -13.05 31.57
CA ASP A 356 33.01 -11.64 31.85
C ASP A 356 32.47 -10.73 30.73
N PRO A 357 31.47 -9.87 31.02
CA PRO A 357 30.83 -8.99 30.03
C PRO A 357 31.71 -7.83 29.54
N GLU A 358 32.92 -7.61 30.07
CA GLU A 358 33.78 -6.48 29.64
C GLU A 358 34.58 -6.72 28.35
N THR A 359 34.57 -7.93 27.77
CA THR A 359 35.47 -8.30 26.67
C THR A 359 35.00 -7.95 25.25
N VAL A 360 33.89 -7.21 25.09
CA VAL A 360 33.40 -6.79 23.75
C VAL A 360 33.22 -5.27 23.68
N ARG A 361 34.25 -4.55 23.22
CA ARG A 361 34.13 -3.17 22.72
C ARG A 361 34.73 -3.05 21.32
N PRO A 362 33.99 -2.56 20.31
CA PRO A 362 34.56 -2.20 19.02
C PRO A 362 35.12 -0.75 19.03
N GLU A 363 36.23 -0.57 18.33
CA GLU A 363 37.01 0.67 18.21
C GLU A 363 36.21 1.83 17.58
N ARG A 364 36.48 3.05 18.08
CA ARG A 364 35.96 4.32 17.57
C ARG A 364 36.61 4.67 16.22
N ILE A 365 35.79 4.96 15.22
CA ILE A 365 36.20 5.61 13.97
C ILE A 365 36.26 7.13 14.20
N ASP A 366 37.36 7.75 13.83
CA ASP A 366 37.62 9.19 13.90
C ASP A 366 36.93 9.92 12.72
N VAL A 367 35.98 10.79 13.04
CA VAL A 367 35.06 11.44 12.08
C VAL A 367 35.59 12.81 11.63
N ASP A 368 36.69 13.30 12.20
CA ASP A 368 37.21 14.64 11.91
C ASP A 368 38.05 14.74 10.61
N ALA A 369 38.28 13.62 9.91
CA ALA A 369 39.08 13.58 8.68
C ALA A 369 38.33 13.91 7.37
N LEU A 370 37.03 14.23 7.39
CA LEU A 370 36.20 14.37 6.18
C LEU A 370 35.64 15.78 5.90
N ARG A 371 36.22 16.84 6.44
CA ARG A 371 35.76 18.22 6.20
C ARG A 371 36.81 19.10 5.52
N THR A 372 36.83 19.14 4.18
CA THR A 372 37.20 20.34 3.42
C THR A 372 36.68 20.27 1.98
N VAL A 373 35.62 21.03 1.67
CA VAL A 373 35.37 21.56 0.31
C VAL A 373 34.96 23.03 0.47
N SER A 374 35.64 23.92 -0.27
CA SER A 374 35.51 25.38 -0.17
C SER A 374 34.18 25.89 -0.76
N PRO A 375 33.53 26.92 -0.14
CA PRO A 375 32.31 27.56 -0.63
C PRO A 375 32.40 28.18 -2.04
N GLU A 376 33.60 28.48 -2.55
CA GLU A 376 33.78 29.13 -3.87
C GLU A 376 33.39 28.26 -5.07
N ALA A 377 33.22 26.94 -4.88
CA ALA A 377 32.81 26.04 -5.96
C ALA A 377 31.30 26.09 -6.27
N LEU A 378 30.47 26.63 -5.36
CA LEU A 378 29.01 26.66 -5.49
C LEU A 378 28.46 27.92 -6.17
N GLU A 379 29.25 28.98 -6.28
CA GLU A 379 28.77 30.29 -6.76
C GLU A 379 28.86 30.49 -8.29
N LYS A 380 29.38 29.50 -9.03
CA LYS A 380 29.57 29.59 -10.50
C LYS A 380 28.45 28.94 -11.34
N LEU A 381 27.34 28.52 -10.75
CA LEU A 381 26.28 27.77 -11.44
C LEU A 381 24.98 28.54 -11.71
N ASP A 382 24.86 29.82 -11.33
CA ASP A 382 23.55 30.49 -11.28
C ASP A 382 23.30 31.61 -12.31
N HIS A 383 24.14 31.75 -13.35
CA HIS A 383 23.94 32.73 -14.40
C HIS A 383 24.08 32.12 -15.80
N ALA A 384 22.99 31.54 -16.31
CA ALA A 384 22.79 31.29 -17.73
C ALA A 384 21.44 31.88 -18.16
N ASP A 385 21.58 32.91 -18.97
CA ASP A 385 20.58 33.79 -19.58
C ASP A 385 19.63 33.01 -20.53
N LEU A 386 18.32 33.19 -20.37
CA LEU A 386 17.27 32.54 -21.18
C LEU A 386 16.29 33.55 -21.80
N SER A 387 16.76 34.74 -22.16
CA SER A 387 15.97 35.67 -22.98
C SER A 387 16.38 35.59 -24.45
N GLU A 388 15.88 34.60 -25.19
CA GLU A 388 15.76 34.65 -26.67
C GLU A 388 15.11 33.37 -27.21
N LEU A 389 13.77 33.31 -27.22
CA LEU A 389 13.04 32.40 -28.12
C LEU A 389 11.77 33.07 -28.63
N ASP A 390 11.93 33.65 -29.82
CA ASP A 390 10.89 34.18 -30.70
C ASP A 390 9.94 33.06 -31.16
N TYR A 391 8.63 33.26 -31.05
CA TYR A 391 7.61 32.38 -31.61
C TYR A 391 7.03 33.01 -32.88
N PRO A 392 7.04 32.33 -34.04
CA PRO A 392 6.31 32.81 -35.20
C PRO A 392 4.82 32.47 -35.05
N SER A 393 3.99 33.50 -35.22
CA SER A 393 2.55 33.42 -35.39
C SER A 393 2.21 32.49 -36.55
N ARG A 394 1.31 31.52 -36.32
CA ARG A 394 0.79 30.66 -37.37
C ARG A 394 -0.63 31.11 -37.71
N ASP A 395 -0.73 31.79 -38.84
CA ASP A 395 -1.97 32.12 -39.52
C ASP A 395 -2.73 30.86 -39.92
N GLY A 396 -4.05 31.03 -40.02
CA GLY A 396 -5.05 29.98 -40.04
C GLY A 396 -5.11 29.11 -41.29
N ASP A 397 -5.92 28.08 -41.18
CA ASP A 397 -6.43 27.32 -42.32
C ASP A 397 -7.90 26.97 -42.09
N GLU A 398 -8.61 27.08 -43.19
CA GLU A 398 -10.05 27.08 -43.37
C GLU A 398 -10.67 25.69 -43.19
N LEU A 399 -11.86 25.65 -42.58
CA LEU A 399 -12.70 24.47 -42.47
C LEU A 399 -13.52 24.30 -43.75
N GLU A 400 -13.08 23.44 -44.66
CA GLU A 400 -13.94 22.90 -45.71
C GLU A 400 -14.70 21.65 -45.21
N SER A 401 -16.02 21.79 -45.19
CA SER A 401 -17.01 20.74 -45.02
C SER A 401 -17.19 19.95 -46.31
N GLY A 402 -16.88 18.64 -46.30
CA GLY A 402 -17.09 17.73 -47.43
C GLY A 402 -17.87 16.48 -47.02
N ASP A 403 -19.02 16.31 -47.68
CA ASP A 403 -20.00 15.22 -47.58
C ASP A 403 -19.40 13.80 -47.63
N GLY A 404 -19.78 12.97 -46.65
CA GLY A 404 -19.39 11.57 -46.54
C GLY A 404 -20.43 10.64 -47.17
N ALA A 405 -20.22 10.25 -48.43
CA ALA A 405 -20.90 9.13 -49.06
C ALA A 405 -19.97 7.90 -49.14
N GLU A 406 -20.49 6.80 -48.62
CA GLU A 406 -20.04 5.41 -48.66
C GLU A 406 -19.02 5.05 -49.77
N ARG A 407 -17.82 4.63 -49.34
CA ARG A 407 -16.95 3.73 -50.11
C ARG A 407 -16.15 2.84 -49.17
N GLU A 408 -16.73 1.68 -48.88
CA GLU A 408 -16.04 0.52 -48.32
C GLU A 408 -15.14 -0.07 -49.43
N THR A 409 -14.02 0.61 -49.73
CA THR A 409 -12.99 0.06 -50.61
C THR A 409 -12.08 -0.85 -49.80
N ALA A 410 -11.98 -2.09 -50.28
CA ALA A 410 -11.09 -3.15 -49.85
C ALA A 410 -9.62 -2.70 -49.74
N ALA A 411 -9.25 -2.12 -48.60
CA ALA A 411 -7.89 -2.14 -48.10
C ALA A 411 -7.71 -3.43 -47.30
N THR A 412 -7.59 -4.56 -47.99
CA THR A 412 -6.87 -5.72 -47.47
C THR A 412 -5.41 -5.30 -47.30
N VAL A 413 -5.14 -4.54 -46.23
CA VAL A 413 -3.82 -4.46 -45.62
C VAL A 413 -3.40 -5.91 -45.43
N ASP A 414 -2.29 -6.28 -46.07
CA ASP A 414 -1.72 -7.62 -46.07
C ASP A 414 -1.38 -8.03 -44.64
N ALA A 415 -2.38 -8.51 -43.89
CA ALA A 415 -2.28 -8.86 -42.47
C ALA A 415 -1.29 -10.02 -42.24
N THR A 416 -0.86 -10.68 -43.32
CA THR A 416 0.15 -11.72 -43.35
C THR A 416 1.57 -11.16 -43.24
N THR A 417 1.89 -10.00 -43.81
CA THR A 417 3.23 -9.40 -43.70
C THR A 417 3.49 -8.77 -42.33
N ASP A 418 2.46 -8.23 -41.66
CA ASP A 418 2.56 -7.51 -40.37
C ASP A 418 2.82 -8.40 -39.14
N VAL A 419 2.74 -9.73 -39.31
CA VAL A 419 2.93 -10.72 -38.23
C VAL A 419 4.31 -11.38 -38.33
N ALA A 420 4.92 -11.36 -39.52
CA ALA A 420 6.26 -11.89 -39.77
C ALA A 420 7.38 -10.95 -39.31
N ASP A 421 7.07 -9.67 -39.04
CA ASP A 421 8.01 -8.75 -38.44
C ASP A 421 8.16 -9.08 -36.94
N GLU A 422 9.28 -9.71 -36.58
CA GLU A 422 9.64 -10.12 -35.22
C GLU A 422 9.99 -8.90 -34.32
N GLY A 423 9.11 -7.89 -34.29
CA GLY A 423 9.23 -6.76 -33.37
C GLY A 423 9.36 -7.24 -31.92
N THR A 424 9.94 -6.42 -31.06
CA THR A 424 10.25 -6.81 -29.66
C THR A 424 9.02 -6.67 -28.75
N ALA A 425 9.02 -7.27 -27.55
CA ALA A 425 7.98 -6.98 -26.56
C ALA A 425 7.99 -5.48 -26.18
N ALA A 426 9.15 -4.83 -26.28
CA ALA A 426 9.26 -3.38 -26.17
C ALA A 426 8.38 -2.64 -27.20
N ASP A 427 8.32 -3.08 -28.46
CA ASP A 427 7.43 -2.47 -29.47
C ASP A 427 5.96 -2.69 -29.10
N TRP A 428 5.61 -3.89 -28.65
CA TRP A 428 4.25 -4.23 -28.20
C TRP A 428 3.79 -3.33 -27.05
N TYR A 429 4.66 -3.05 -26.07
CA TYR A 429 4.37 -2.16 -24.95
C TYR A 429 4.78 -0.69 -25.18
N ARG A 430 5.14 -0.33 -26.42
CA ARG A 430 5.55 1.04 -26.84
C ARG A 430 6.68 1.62 -25.98
N CYS A 431 7.66 0.78 -25.66
CA CYS A 431 8.91 1.10 -24.99
C CYS A 431 9.95 1.64 -25.98
N SER A 432 9.62 2.65 -26.80
CA SER A 432 10.68 3.33 -27.57
C SER A 432 11.61 4.07 -26.61
N ASP A 433 12.90 4.25 -26.93
CA ASP A 433 13.86 4.93 -26.05
C ASP A 433 13.49 6.39 -25.71
N ARG A 434 12.51 6.95 -26.42
CA ARG A 434 11.90 8.26 -26.15
C ARG A 434 10.60 8.19 -25.32
N SER A 435 10.22 7.02 -24.81
CA SER A 435 8.94 6.74 -24.14
C SER A 435 8.80 7.25 -22.70
N TYR A 436 9.66 8.16 -22.26
CA TYR A 436 9.13 9.34 -21.58
C TYR A 436 8.51 10.27 -22.63
N GLY A 437 7.54 9.74 -23.38
CA GLY A 437 6.74 10.58 -24.25
C GLY A 437 6.22 11.69 -23.36
N ARG A 438 6.48 12.95 -23.77
CA ARG A 438 5.90 14.15 -23.14
C ARG A 438 4.51 13.74 -22.67
N PRO A 439 4.21 13.80 -21.37
CA PRO A 439 2.92 13.34 -20.90
C PRO A 439 1.85 14.00 -21.78
N ASP A 440 0.90 13.20 -22.24
CA ASP A 440 -0.15 13.71 -23.13
C ASP A 440 -0.84 14.88 -22.44
N ALA A 441 -1.44 15.78 -23.24
CA ALA A 441 -2.02 17.01 -22.71
C ALA A 441 -2.95 16.76 -21.52
N ASN A 442 -3.70 15.65 -21.51
CA ASN A 442 -4.57 15.26 -20.39
C ASN A 442 -3.81 14.80 -19.15
N THR A 443 -2.73 14.03 -19.28
CA THR A 443 -1.89 13.62 -18.14
C THR A 443 -1.12 14.81 -17.58
N VAL A 444 -0.57 15.66 -18.45
CA VAL A 444 0.04 16.94 -18.06
C VAL A 444 -1.00 17.82 -17.37
N GLN A 445 -2.22 17.89 -17.90
CA GLN A 445 -3.29 18.70 -17.34
C GLN A 445 -3.73 18.16 -16.00
N ARG A 446 -4.01 16.85 -15.84
CA ARG A 446 -4.33 16.24 -14.53
C ARG A 446 -3.23 16.43 -13.50
N TRP A 447 -1.96 16.27 -13.91
CA TRP A 447 -0.84 16.48 -13.00
C TRP A 447 -0.65 17.96 -12.64
N ARG A 448 -0.82 18.85 -13.60
CA ARG A 448 -0.88 20.31 -13.35
C ARG A 448 -2.09 20.70 -12.53
N ASP A 449 -3.22 20.00 -12.64
CA ASP A 449 -4.43 20.24 -11.87
C ASP A 449 -4.22 19.76 -10.44
N LEU A 450 -3.58 18.60 -10.21
CA LEU A 450 -3.16 18.13 -8.89
C LEU A 450 -2.12 19.06 -8.25
N GLU A 451 -1.06 19.41 -8.98
CA GLU A 451 -0.08 20.42 -8.53
C GLU A 451 -0.73 21.77 -8.29
N ARG A 452 -1.69 22.17 -9.13
CA ARG A 452 -2.45 23.42 -8.97
C ARG A 452 -3.32 23.31 -7.72
N THR A 453 -3.98 22.19 -7.44
CA THR A 453 -4.76 21.99 -6.22
C THR A 453 -3.86 22.02 -4.99
N GLU A 454 -2.69 21.37 -5.00
CA GLU A 454 -1.71 21.44 -3.92
C GLU A 454 -1.15 22.85 -3.74
N ARG A 455 -0.78 23.54 -4.84
CA ARG A 455 -0.32 24.93 -4.79
C ARG A 455 -1.43 25.87 -4.36
N LEU A 456 -2.67 25.66 -4.80
CA LEU A 456 -3.82 26.46 -4.39
C LEU A 456 -4.11 26.24 -2.91
N ALA A 457 -4.01 25.01 -2.39
CA ALA A 457 -4.15 24.74 -0.96
C ALA A 457 -3.00 25.35 -0.13
N ALA A 458 -1.75 25.26 -0.60
CA ALA A 458 -0.61 25.91 0.05
C ALA A 458 -0.71 27.45 -0.02
N ASN A 459 -1.15 27.98 -1.15
CA ASN A 459 -1.40 29.41 -1.35
C ASN A 459 -2.60 29.87 -0.52
N ASP A 460 -3.63 29.05 -0.34
CA ASP A 460 -4.80 29.36 0.49
C ASP A 460 -4.41 29.46 1.96
N VAL A 461 -3.69 28.47 2.50
CA VAL A 461 -3.16 28.54 3.87
C VAL A 461 -2.25 29.76 4.04
N THR A 462 -1.41 30.06 3.05
CA THR A 462 -0.52 31.24 3.09
C THR A 462 -1.32 32.55 3.07
N ALA A 463 -2.35 32.65 2.21
CA ALA A 463 -3.24 33.80 2.13
C ALA A 463 -4.05 33.97 3.42
N ARG A 464 -4.50 32.86 4.02
CA ARG A 464 -5.22 32.86 5.31
C ARG A 464 -4.32 33.27 6.47
N LYS A 465 -3.05 32.86 6.49
CA LYS A 465 -2.05 33.38 7.46
C LYS A 465 -1.88 34.88 7.33
N ALA A 466 -1.70 35.40 6.11
CA ALA A 466 -1.60 36.84 5.88
C ALA A 466 -2.87 37.60 6.30
N ALA A 467 -4.06 37.07 6.01
CA ALA A 467 -5.33 37.67 6.41
C ALA A 467 -5.51 37.64 7.94
N ARG A 468 -5.13 36.55 8.60
CA ARG A 468 -5.07 36.45 10.07
C ARG A 468 -4.17 37.54 10.63
N ASP A 469 -2.92 37.62 10.15
CA ASP A 469 -1.93 38.55 10.67
C ASP A 469 -2.40 40.00 10.53
N ALA A 470 -3.09 40.33 9.43
CA ALA A 470 -3.75 41.63 9.27
C ALA A 470 -4.81 41.90 10.35
N ARG A 471 -5.68 40.92 10.67
CA ARG A 471 -6.70 41.03 11.74
C ARG A 471 -6.11 41.13 13.14
N THR A 472 -4.96 40.50 13.40
CA THR A 472 -4.34 40.56 14.75
C THR A 472 -3.96 41.96 15.20
N SER A 473 -3.80 42.89 14.26
CA SER A 473 -3.45 44.28 14.53
C SER A 473 -4.64 45.16 14.97
N THR A 474 -5.88 44.71 14.75
CA THR A 474 -7.08 45.53 14.95
C THR A 474 -7.86 45.23 16.23
N HIS A 475 -7.73 44.01 16.76
CA HIS A 475 -8.41 43.55 17.97
C HIS A 475 -7.36 43.13 19.01
N GLY A 476 -7.60 43.33 20.31
CA GLY A 476 -6.56 43.14 21.32
C GLY A 476 -7.08 42.59 22.64
N ASP A 477 -7.27 41.27 22.72
CA ASP A 477 -7.59 40.57 23.98
C ASP A 477 -6.60 39.44 24.33
N ALA A 478 -5.63 39.12 23.46
CA ALA A 478 -4.66 38.05 23.70
C ALA A 478 -3.85 38.19 25.01
N ALA A 479 -3.53 39.42 25.41
CA ALA A 479 -2.84 39.68 26.68
C ALA A 479 -3.76 39.39 27.88
N ASP A 480 -5.04 39.74 27.78
CA ASP A 480 -6.05 39.49 28.80
C ASP A 480 -6.38 38.00 28.90
N VAL A 481 -6.49 37.30 27.77
CA VAL A 481 -6.65 35.84 27.73
C VAL A 481 -5.50 35.13 28.45
N ARG A 482 -4.25 35.56 28.20
CA ARG A 482 -3.09 35.00 28.87
C ARG A 482 -3.07 35.33 30.37
N ALA A 483 -3.37 36.57 30.72
CA ALA A 483 -3.44 37.00 32.13
C ALA A 483 -4.53 36.23 32.88
N GLU A 484 -5.65 35.94 32.23
CA GLU A 484 -6.75 35.16 32.76
C GLU A 484 -6.34 33.71 33.04
N LEU A 485 -5.67 33.06 32.07
CA LEU A 485 -5.14 31.71 32.24
C LEU A 485 -4.14 31.63 33.42
N ASP A 486 -3.26 32.62 33.55
CA ASP A 486 -2.31 32.71 34.65
C ASP A 486 -3.00 33.00 35.99
N ARG A 487 -4.03 33.88 35.99
CA ARG A 487 -4.82 34.22 37.18
C ARG A 487 -5.57 33.03 37.75
N ARG A 488 -6.07 32.13 36.90
CA ARG A 488 -6.73 30.86 37.32
C ARG A 488 -5.73 29.81 37.80
N GLY A 489 -4.43 30.00 37.62
CA GLY A 489 -3.39 29.02 37.99
C GLY A 489 -3.26 27.85 37.02
N LEU A 490 -4.13 27.77 36.01
CA LEU A 490 -4.22 26.64 35.06
C LEU A 490 -2.93 26.41 34.29
N ALA A 491 -2.18 27.47 33.97
CA ALA A 491 -0.90 27.36 33.27
C ALA A 491 0.08 26.40 33.97
N ARG A 492 0.20 26.49 35.31
CA ARG A 492 1.11 25.64 36.09
C ARG A 492 0.56 24.23 36.26
N GLU A 493 -0.74 24.11 36.44
CA GLU A 493 -1.42 22.81 36.58
C GLU A 493 -1.31 21.99 35.28
N ILE A 494 -1.51 22.62 34.12
CA ILE A 494 -1.33 22.02 32.80
C ILE A 494 0.11 21.54 32.61
N GLU A 495 1.10 22.38 32.88
CA GLU A 495 2.50 21.99 32.77
C GLU A 495 2.84 20.80 33.67
N ALA A 496 2.39 20.81 34.93
CA ALA A 496 2.60 19.71 35.86
C ALA A 496 1.92 18.41 35.39
N ALA A 497 0.68 18.49 34.91
CA ALA A 497 -0.08 17.33 34.45
C ALA A 497 0.51 16.72 33.18
N PHE A 498 0.91 17.54 32.21
CA PHE A 498 1.38 17.06 30.91
C PHE A 498 2.87 16.68 30.89
N SER A 499 3.70 17.24 31.78
CA SER A 499 5.11 16.85 31.90
C SER A 499 5.29 15.37 32.31
N ALA A 500 4.24 14.75 32.88
CA ALA A 500 4.26 13.35 33.28
C ALA A 500 4.24 12.36 32.09
N PHE A 501 3.81 12.78 30.89
CA PHE A 501 3.69 11.89 29.72
C PHE A 501 5.04 11.51 29.06
N GLY A 502 6.17 12.00 29.57
CA GLY A 502 7.52 11.56 29.20
C GLY A 502 7.99 12.01 27.81
N THR A 503 9.19 11.59 27.40
CA THR A 503 9.69 11.78 26.02
C THR A 503 9.64 10.44 25.29
N ARG A 504 9.21 10.42 24.03
CA ARG A 504 9.19 9.20 23.19
C ARG A 504 10.22 9.34 22.07
N THR A 505 10.74 8.20 21.62
CA THR A 505 11.59 8.20 20.42
C THR A 505 10.67 8.03 19.21
N ALA A 506 10.42 9.12 18.47
CA ALA A 506 9.60 9.08 17.27
C ALA A 506 10.48 9.04 16.00
N GLU A 507 10.04 8.28 15.00
CA GLU A 507 10.66 8.29 13.67
C GLU A 507 10.05 9.41 12.83
N ARG A 508 10.82 10.48 12.57
CA ARG A 508 10.44 11.57 11.66
C ARG A 508 11.09 11.43 10.30
N ARG A 509 10.39 11.90 9.26
CA ARG A 509 10.95 11.99 7.91
C ARG A 509 11.99 13.11 7.83
N GLY A 510 13.01 12.90 7.01
CA GLY A 510 14.05 13.87 6.73
C GLY A 510 14.83 13.48 5.48
N TRP A 511 15.60 14.42 4.96
CA TRP A 511 16.48 14.18 3.81
C TRP A 511 17.62 13.18 4.09
N ARG A 512 17.89 12.90 5.38
CA ARG A 512 18.82 11.89 5.89
C ARG A 512 18.20 11.18 7.08
N GLY A 513 18.55 9.91 7.26
CA GLY A 513 18.09 9.13 8.40
C GLY A 513 18.56 7.69 8.36
N GLU A 514 18.19 6.96 9.40
CA GLU A 514 18.59 5.57 9.65
C GLU A 514 17.88 4.58 8.70
N ARG A 515 16.68 4.93 8.22
CA ARG A 515 15.83 4.03 7.43
C ARG A 515 15.20 4.74 6.25
N LEU A 516 15.13 4.12 5.08
CA LEU A 516 14.48 4.73 3.90
C LEU A 516 12.95 4.65 4.05
N ASP A 517 12.23 5.75 3.87
CA ASP A 517 10.78 5.77 3.69
C ASP A 517 10.45 5.41 2.23
N VAL A 518 10.19 4.12 2.01
CA VAL A 518 9.98 3.55 0.66
C VAL A 518 8.85 4.27 -0.09
N ARG A 519 7.78 4.69 0.61
CA ARG A 519 6.65 5.39 -0.02
C ARG A 519 7.06 6.78 -0.53
N ALA A 520 7.77 7.54 0.30
CA ALA A 520 8.30 8.84 -0.10
C ALA A 520 9.34 8.70 -1.23
N ALA A 521 10.21 7.69 -1.16
CA ALA A 521 11.21 7.40 -2.20
C ALA A 521 10.56 7.00 -3.55
N VAL A 522 9.52 6.15 -3.51
CA VAL A 522 8.76 5.76 -4.71
C VAL A 522 8.06 6.98 -5.32
N ARG A 523 7.43 7.83 -4.51
CA ARG A 523 6.80 9.08 -4.99
C ARG A 523 7.83 10.02 -5.62
N GLN A 524 8.98 10.21 -4.97
CA GLN A 524 10.07 11.03 -5.50
C GLN A 524 10.53 10.48 -6.87
N ARG A 525 10.72 9.16 -6.98
CA ARG A 525 11.13 8.49 -8.22
C ARG A 525 10.05 8.49 -9.30
N ALA A 526 8.77 8.49 -8.92
CA ALA A 526 7.63 8.63 -9.80
C ALA A 526 7.39 10.08 -10.28
N GLY A 527 8.20 11.05 -9.83
CA GLY A 527 8.19 12.43 -10.35
C GLY A 527 7.82 13.51 -9.34
N ALA A 528 7.56 13.18 -8.06
CA ALA A 528 7.29 14.18 -7.02
C ALA A 528 8.58 14.90 -6.58
N ARG A 529 9.02 15.89 -7.38
CA ARG A 529 10.32 16.59 -7.22
C ARG A 529 10.48 17.31 -5.87
N HIS A 530 9.39 17.64 -5.19
CA HIS A 530 9.40 18.32 -3.89
C HIS A 530 9.49 17.35 -2.69
N GLN A 531 9.34 16.04 -2.90
CA GLN A 531 9.49 15.05 -1.85
C GLN A 531 10.99 14.81 -1.57
N GLN A 532 11.61 15.66 -0.76
CA GLN A 532 13.03 15.55 -0.40
C GLN A 532 13.29 14.67 0.84
N ASP A 533 12.28 14.52 1.70
CA ASP A 533 12.37 13.74 2.93
C ASP A 533 12.07 12.26 2.71
N VAL A 534 13.03 11.55 2.12
CA VAL A 534 12.91 10.13 1.78
C VAL A 534 13.48 9.19 2.84
N PHE A 535 14.05 9.69 3.93
CA PHE A 535 14.55 8.89 5.04
C PHE A 535 13.77 9.15 6.31
N ARG A 536 13.80 8.21 7.25
CA ARG A 536 13.31 8.32 8.62
C ARG A 536 14.49 8.32 9.56
N HIS A 537 14.52 9.25 10.51
CA HIS A 537 15.48 9.28 11.60
C HIS A 537 14.75 9.20 12.94
N ARG A 538 15.34 8.49 13.90
CA ARG A 538 14.82 8.42 15.26
C ARG A 538 15.25 9.68 15.99
N ARG A 539 14.28 10.53 16.32
CA ARG A 539 14.50 11.69 17.17
C ARG A 539 13.81 11.40 18.50
N ARG A 540 14.51 11.63 19.62
CA ARG A 540 13.81 11.81 20.90
C ARG A 540 13.00 13.09 20.76
N THR A 541 11.70 12.93 20.60
CA THR A 541 10.73 14.01 20.65
C THR A 541 10.07 13.96 22.03
N ASP A 542 9.52 15.08 22.46
CA ASP A 542 8.53 15.04 23.54
C ASP A 542 7.38 14.11 23.08
N ALA A 543 6.67 13.48 24.03
CA ALA A 543 5.91 12.21 23.95
C ALA A 543 5.12 11.82 22.67
N SER A 544 4.90 12.70 21.70
CA SER A 544 3.76 12.64 20.81
C SER A 544 4.06 13.00 19.34
N ASP A 545 3.49 12.24 18.40
CA ASP A 545 3.48 12.48 16.94
C ASP A 545 2.04 12.75 16.48
N ARG A 546 1.39 13.66 17.20
CA ARG A 546 -0.01 14.03 17.02
C ARG A 546 -0.15 15.48 16.58
N THR A 547 -1.24 15.74 15.84
CA THR A 547 -1.73 17.10 15.62
C THR A 547 -3.16 17.23 16.14
N VAL A 548 -3.40 18.26 16.94
CA VAL A 548 -4.73 18.60 17.45
C VAL A 548 -5.28 19.77 16.62
N GLY A 549 -6.40 19.53 15.97
CA GLY A 549 -7.18 20.53 15.26
C GLY A 549 -8.31 21.03 16.14
N VAL A 550 -8.51 22.34 16.22
CA VAL A 550 -9.61 22.94 16.98
C VAL A 550 -10.48 23.81 16.07
N ALA A 551 -11.76 23.46 15.95
CA ALA A 551 -12.79 24.28 15.30
C ALA A 551 -13.58 25.01 16.39
N ILE A 552 -13.60 26.34 16.35
CA ILE A 552 -14.22 27.18 17.38
C ILE A 552 -15.43 27.89 16.81
N ASP A 553 -16.60 27.63 17.38
CA ASP A 553 -17.83 28.37 17.11
C ASP A 553 -17.70 29.82 17.58
N LEU A 554 -17.87 30.76 16.66
CA LEU A 554 -17.78 32.20 16.91
C LEU A 554 -19.15 32.87 17.01
N SER A 555 -20.25 32.12 16.96
CA SER A 555 -21.60 32.69 17.06
C SER A 555 -21.84 33.45 18.37
N ARG A 556 -22.79 34.39 18.36
CA ARG A 556 -23.08 35.28 19.51
C ARG A 556 -23.54 34.56 20.78
N SER A 557 -23.95 33.29 20.69
CA SER A 557 -24.32 32.48 21.86
C SER A 557 -23.09 31.98 22.63
N MET A 558 -21.92 31.99 21.99
CA MET A 558 -20.65 31.53 22.55
C MET A 558 -19.93 32.63 23.33
N ASP A 559 -19.31 32.25 24.45
CA ASP A 559 -18.32 33.09 25.13
C ASP A 559 -16.97 32.94 24.40
N VAL A 560 -16.77 33.76 23.37
CA VAL A 560 -15.55 33.72 22.53
C VAL A 560 -14.29 33.98 23.36
N PHE A 561 -14.38 34.79 24.43
CA PHE A 561 -13.24 35.04 25.31
C PHE A 561 -12.84 33.77 26.06
N GLU A 562 -13.80 33.06 26.66
CA GLU A 562 -13.51 31.79 27.32
C GLU A 562 -12.99 30.74 26.31
N ALA A 563 -13.55 30.68 25.09
CA ALA A 563 -13.05 29.79 24.05
C ALA A 563 -11.58 30.07 23.68
N LYS A 564 -11.15 31.34 23.68
CA LYS A 564 -9.74 31.73 23.51
C LYS A 564 -8.87 31.29 24.69
N VAL A 565 -9.36 31.42 25.93
CA VAL A 565 -8.65 30.93 27.14
C VAL A 565 -8.45 29.42 27.05
N ALA A 566 -9.50 28.69 26.66
CA ALA A 566 -9.47 27.24 26.48
C ALA A 566 -8.48 26.83 25.38
N LEU A 567 -8.49 27.50 24.22
CA LEU A 567 -7.51 27.23 23.15
C LEU A 567 -6.07 27.52 23.59
N GLY A 568 -5.85 28.59 24.35
CA GLY A 568 -4.53 28.91 24.92
C GLY A 568 -4.03 27.86 25.90
N ALA A 569 -4.92 27.35 26.76
CA ALA A 569 -4.65 26.26 27.70
C ALA A 569 -4.27 24.96 26.96
N LEU A 570 -5.09 24.55 25.99
CA LEU A 570 -4.85 23.38 25.15
C LEU A 570 -3.52 23.49 24.38
N SER A 571 -3.25 24.67 23.80
CA SER A 571 -2.00 24.91 23.05
C SER A 571 -0.77 24.79 23.94
N ARG A 572 -0.86 25.22 25.21
CA ARG A 572 0.19 25.02 26.20
C ARG A 572 0.37 23.56 26.55
N ALA A 573 -0.73 22.83 26.79
CA ALA A 573 -0.71 21.40 27.06
C ALA A 573 -0.02 20.62 25.93
N ALA A 574 -0.44 20.87 24.68
CA ALA A 574 0.14 20.28 23.47
C ALA A 574 1.64 20.58 23.34
N SER A 575 2.05 21.83 23.59
CA SER A 575 3.45 22.22 23.53
C SER A 575 4.34 21.53 24.58
N VAL A 576 3.80 21.17 25.75
CA VAL A 576 4.57 20.46 26.80
C VAL A 576 4.96 19.06 26.35
N ILE A 577 4.11 18.40 25.56
CA ILE A 577 4.34 17.03 25.08
C ILE A 577 4.75 16.96 23.61
N GLY A 578 4.98 18.11 22.96
CA GLY A 578 5.48 18.20 21.59
C GLY A 578 4.44 17.95 20.49
N ASP A 579 3.15 17.99 20.82
CA ASP A 579 2.05 17.97 19.86
C ASP A 579 1.99 19.26 19.04
N ASP A 580 1.61 19.14 17.77
CA ASP A 580 1.30 20.28 16.92
C ASP A 580 -0.18 20.69 17.09
N VAL A 581 -0.48 21.99 16.97
CA VAL A 581 -1.85 22.52 17.05
C VAL A 581 -2.20 23.30 15.80
N VAL A 582 -3.36 23.01 15.22
CA VAL A 582 -4.00 23.86 14.20
C VAL A 582 -5.35 24.31 14.73
N ALA A 583 -5.75 25.55 14.44
CA ALA A 583 -7.00 26.07 14.95
C ALA A 583 -7.61 27.10 14.00
N SER A 584 -8.93 27.04 13.84
CA SER A 584 -9.73 28.02 13.11
C SER A 584 -11.02 28.30 13.86
N GLY A 585 -11.46 29.56 13.85
CA GLY A 585 -12.85 29.88 14.16
C GLY A 585 -13.77 29.57 12.98
N PHE A 586 -15.07 29.56 13.21
CA PHE A 586 -16.09 29.53 12.17
C PHE A 586 -17.34 30.35 12.56
N GLY A 587 -17.94 31.02 11.58
CA GLY A 587 -19.14 31.84 11.75
C GLY A 587 -19.61 32.42 10.42
N THR A 588 -20.66 33.23 10.43
CA THR A 588 -21.03 34.07 9.27
C THR A 588 -20.74 35.53 9.54
N ASP A 589 -20.29 36.23 8.51
CA ASP A 589 -20.14 37.68 8.51
C ASP A 589 -21.44 38.33 8.01
N GLY A 590 -22.25 38.82 8.95
CA GLY A 590 -23.50 39.51 8.64
C GLY A 590 -23.32 40.83 7.92
N GLU A 591 -22.17 41.51 8.06
CA GLU A 591 -21.89 42.75 7.32
C GLU A 591 -21.64 42.47 5.84
N ASN A 592 -21.12 41.28 5.53
CA ASN A 592 -20.81 40.83 4.17
C ASN A 592 -21.81 39.79 3.61
N GLY A 593 -23.09 39.91 3.99
CA GLY A 593 -24.18 39.12 3.41
C GLY A 593 -24.23 37.67 3.88
N ASN A 594 -23.94 37.44 5.16
CA ASN A 594 -23.89 36.13 5.81
C ASN A 594 -22.92 35.17 5.13
N ARG A 595 -21.79 35.69 4.64
CA ARG A 595 -20.73 34.87 4.07
C ARG A 595 -20.13 34.01 5.17
N ILE A 596 -20.02 32.70 4.94
CA ILE A 596 -19.31 31.78 5.83
C ILE A 596 -17.83 32.17 5.88
N GLU A 597 -17.33 32.37 7.09
CA GLU A 597 -15.92 32.64 7.37
C GLU A 597 -15.32 31.58 8.28
N THR A 598 -14.09 31.18 7.97
CA THR A 598 -13.27 30.30 8.80
C THR A 598 -11.94 30.99 9.15
N PRO A 599 -11.94 31.99 10.05
CA PRO A 599 -10.73 32.74 10.38
C PRO A 599 -9.69 31.85 11.06
N LEU A 600 -8.54 31.68 10.39
CA LEU A 600 -7.41 30.90 10.89
C LEU A 600 -6.82 31.53 12.16
N VAL A 601 -6.53 30.72 13.18
CA VAL A 601 -5.75 31.11 14.37
C VAL A 601 -4.34 30.55 14.26
N THR A 602 -4.19 29.24 14.13
CA THR A 602 -2.87 28.58 14.00
C THR A 602 -2.86 27.69 12.78
N GLY A 603 -1.91 27.93 11.87
CA GLY A 603 -1.78 27.15 10.65
C GLY A 603 -0.91 25.90 10.81
N PRO A 604 -0.91 25.03 9.78
CA PRO A 604 -0.04 23.86 9.76
C PRO A 604 1.44 24.24 9.85
N SER A 605 2.22 23.40 10.55
CA SER A 605 3.67 23.57 10.78
C SER A 605 4.08 24.91 11.44
N GLU A 606 3.14 25.60 12.07
CA GLU A 606 3.36 26.87 12.76
C GLU A 606 3.18 26.66 14.26
N LYS A 607 3.99 27.36 15.08
CA LYS A 607 3.78 27.37 16.53
C LYS A 607 2.65 28.32 16.89
N PHE A 608 1.81 27.91 17.84
CA PHE A 608 0.81 28.79 18.43
C PHE A 608 1.45 30.10 18.93
N GLN A 609 0.84 31.23 18.58
CA GLN A 609 1.22 32.55 19.08
C GLN A 609 0.01 33.20 19.73
N TRP A 610 0.18 33.72 20.95
CA TRP A 610 -0.92 34.34 21.71
C TRP A 610 -1.65 35.43 20.92
N HIS A 611 -0.91 36.30 20.22
CA HIS A 611 -1.50 37.40 19.46
C HIS A 611 -2.35 36.93 18.27
N HIS A 612 -2.24 35.67 17.79
CA HIS A 612 -3.14 35.14 16.77
C HIS A 612 -4.57 34.97 17.27
N LEU A 613 -4.80 34.86 18.58
CA LEU A 613 -6.15 34.83 19.16
C LEU A 613 -6.94 36.10 18.85
N ASN A 614 -6.25 37.23 18.62
CA ASN A 614 -6.87 38.48 18.22
C ASN A 614 -7.51 38.41 16.81
N ALA A 615 -7.18 37.40 16.00
CA ALA A 615 -7.69 37.29 14.63
C ALA A 615 -9.11 36.74 14.54
N ILE A 616 -9.70 36.32 15.66
CA ILE A 616 -11.08 35.83 15.77
C ILE A 616 -11.87 36.72 16.73
N SER A 617 -13.14 36.95 16.39
CA SER A 617 -14.11 37.74 17.14
C SER A 617 -15.48 37.08 17.04
N GLU A 618 -16.45 37.57 17.81
CA GLU A 618 -17.85 37.17 17.69
C GLU A 618 -18.38 37.38 16.25
N MET A 619 -19.21 36.45 15.79
CA MET A 619 -19.85 36.34 14.47
C MET A 619 -21.33 35.97 14.65
N ASP A 620 -22.09 35.90 13.57
CA ASP A 620 -23.56 35.77 13.66
C ASP A 620 -24.05 34.33 13.78
N ASP A 621 -23.92 33.55 12.71
CA ASP A 621 -24.46 32.19 12.61
C ASP A 621 -23.39 31.11 12.82
N THR A 622 -23.85 29.85 12.85
CA THR A 622 -23.11 28.66 13.25
C THR A 622 -23.02 27.64 12.09
N PRO A 623 -22.10 27.83 11.11
CA PRO A 623 -21.82 26.90 10.02
C PRO A 623 -20.88 25.76 10.49
N THR A 624 -21.32 24.93 11.43
CA THR A 624 -20.48 23.89 12.06
C THR A 624 -19.85 22.93 11.05
N ALA A 625 -20.58 22.55 9.99
CA ALA A 625 -20.07 21.68 8.95
C ALA A 625 -18.82 22.26 8.26
N SER A 626 -18.84 23.56 7.94
CA SER A 626 -17.72 24.28 7.33
C SER A 626 -16.53 24.38 8.28
N GLY A 627 -16.76 24.63 9.58
CA GLY A 627 -15.71 24.62 10.59
C GLY A 627 -15.00 23.27 10.72
N ILE A 628 -15.77 22.18 10.71
CA ILE A 628 -15.25 20.80 10.74
C ILE A 628 -14.45 20.50 9.47
N GLU A 629 -15.00 20.82 8.30
CA GLU A 629 -14.35 20.59 7.02
C GLU A 629 -13.01 21.35 6.92
N ASP A 630 -13.00 22.61 7.34
CA ASP A 630 -11.83 23.47 7.30
C ASP A 630 -10.69 22.92 8.16
N VAL A 631 -10.95 22.65 9.44
CA VAL A 631 -9.91 22.17 10.36
C VAL A 631 -9.48 20.75 10.00
N ARG A 632 -10.37 19.91 9.46
CA ARG A 632 -9.99 18.62 8.87
C ARG A 632 -9.03 18.80 7.69
N GLY A 633 -9.27 19.78 6.83
CA GLY A 633 -8.35 20.17 5.75
C GLY A 633 -6.98 20.58 6.29
N LEU A 634 -6.93 21.42 7.33
CA LEU A 634 -5.69 21.82 7.99
C LEU A 634 -4.94 20.61 8.57
N LEU A 635 -5.64 19.71 9.26
CA LEU A 635 -5.07 18.46 9.80
C LEU A 635 -4.49 17.55 8.71
N GLY A 636 -5.14 17.49 7.54
CA GLY A 636 -4.69 16.70 6.39
C GLY A 636 -3.37 17.14 5.78
N THR A 637 -2.98 18.41 5.97
CA THR A 637 -1.68 18.94 5.51
C THR A 637 -0.51 18.55 6.41
N GLY A 638 -0.78 18.13 7.66
CA GLY A 638 0.24 17.72 8.63
C GLY A 638 0.76 16.29 8.42
N SER A 639 2.01 16.05 8.80
CA SER A 639 2.68 14.74 8.71
C SER A 639 2.42 13.80 9.89
N SER A 640 1.68 14.25 10.90
CA SER A 640 1.48 13.53 12.14
C SER A 640 0.70 12.24 11.93
N ARG A 641 1.09 11.19 12.68
CA ARG A 641 0.47 9.86 12.57
C ARG A 641 -0.92 9.81 13.15
N GLU A 642 -1.11 10.57 14.21
CA GLU A 642 -2.36 10.64 14.93
C GLU A 642 -2.93 12.05 14.85
N ARG A 643 -4.24 12.16 14.67
CA ARG A 643 -4.92 13.43 14.48
C ARG A 643 -6.17 13.44 15.34
N VAL A 644 -6.38 14.55 16.06
CA VAL A 644 -7.55 14.75 16.89
C VAL A 644 -8.20 16.05 16.45
N LEU A 645 -9.48 16.02 16.11
CA LEU A 645 -10.30 17.19 15.83
C LEU A 645 -11.24 17.44 17.00
N ILE A 646 -11.10 18.59 17.64
CA ILE A 646 -11.99 19.06 18.70
C ILE A 646 -12.86 20.19 18.14
N VAL A 647 -14.18 20.08 18.32
CA VAL A 647 -15.16 21.08 17.89
C VAL A 647 -15.78 21.71 19.12
N ILE A 648 -15.58 23.02 19.33
CA ILE A 648 -16.18 23.77 20.45
C ILE A 648 -17.42 24.48 19.90
N THR A 649 -18.61 24.18 20.42
CA THR A 649 -19.89 24.73 19.94
C THR A 649 -20.97 24.64 21.02
N ASP A 650 -22.06 25.40 20.90
CA ASP A 650 -23.25 25.26 21.76
C ASP A 650 -24.20 24.14 21.30
N GLY A 651 -23.92 23.54 20.13
CA GLY A 651 -24.70 22.44 19.56
C GLY A 651 -25.88 22.88 18.70
N LYS A 652 -25.93 24.14 18.23
CA LYS A 652 -27.04 24.68 17.44
C LYS A 652 -26.61 25.10 16.03
N PRO A 653 -26.11 24.18 15.18
CA PRO A 653 -25.79 24.53 13.80
C PRO A 653 -27.04 25.00 13.06
N ASN A 654 -26.93 26.12 12.35
CA ASN A 654 -28.06 26.70 11.62
C ASN A 654 -27.74 26.98 10.15
N ILE A 655 -26.48 26.94 9.71
CA ILE A 655 -26.09 27.16 8.31
C ILE A 655 -25.56 25.85 7.70
N PRO A 656 -26.16 25.35 6.60
CA PRO A 656 -25.68 24.15 5.90
C PRO A 656 -24.38 24.43 5.12
N LEU A 657 -23.68 23.37 4.72
CA LEU A 657 -22.38 23.46 4.06
C LEU A 657 -22.43 24.16 2.70
N ASP A 658 -23.52 23.99 1.97
CA ASP A 658 -23.73 24.49 0.60
C ASP A 658 -24.53 25.80 0.53
N GLY A 659 -24.90 26.38 1.67
CA GLY A 659 -25.82 27.51 1.74
C GLY A 659 -25.35 28.65 2.64
N THR A 660 -25.97 29.81 2.46
CA THR A 660 -25.89 30.97 3.38
C THR A 660 -27.24 31.27 4.03
N THR A 661 -28.25 30.41 3.78
CA THR A 661 -29.60 30.54 4.33
C THR A 661 -29.75 29.61 5.51
N PRO A 662 -30.29 30.07 6.66
CA PRO A 662 -30.50 29.21 7.81
C PRO A 662 -31.43 28.02 7.52
N ASP A 663 -30.93 26.81 7.75
CA ASP A 663 -31.64 25.54 7.73
C ASP A 663 -31.01 24.61 8.79
N PRO A 664 -31.55 24.60 10.02
CA PRO A 664 -30.99 23.79 11.11
C PRO A 664 -30.96 22.29 10.82
N GLU A 665 -31.98 21.73 10.16
CA GLU A 665 -32.04 20.29 9.90
C GLU A 665 -30.97 19.86 8.89
N ALA A 666 -30.79 20.66 7.82
CA ALA A 666 -29.70 20.44 6.86
C ALA A 666 -28.33 20.65 7.50
N ALA A 667 -28.17 21.70 8.33
CA ALA A 667 -26.90 22.01 9.00
C ALA A 667 -26.45 20.90 9.96
N VAL A 668 -27.38 20.31 10.74
CA VAL A 668 -27.10 19.12 11.57
C VAL A 668 -26.68 17.92 10.71
N THR A 669 -27.38 17.70 9.60
CA THR A 669 -27.09 16.59 8.67
C THR A 669 -25.69 16.71 8.06
N ASP A 670 -25.32 17.92 7.63
CA ASP A 670 -24.01 18.21 7.04
C ASP A 670 -22.89 18.10 8.07
N ALA A 671 -23.09 18.64 9.28
CA ALA A 671 -22.12 18.53 10.37
C ALA A 671 -21.86 17.05 10.72
N ARG A 672 -22.93 16.25 10.83
CA ARG A 672 -22.85 14.80 11.05
C ARG A 672 -22.06 14.10 9.94
N GLU A 673 -22.29 14.44 8.67
CA GLU A 673 -21.55 13.83 7.56
C GLU A 673 -20.09 14.25 7.56
N GLN A 674 -19.75 15.50 7.92
CA GLN A 674 -18.36 15.93 8.07
C GLN A 674 -17.65 15.23 9.23
N VAL A 675 -18.32 14.99 10.37
CA VAL A 675 -17.79 14.13 11.45
C VAL A 675 -17.55 12.70 10.95
N ARG A 676 -18.50 12.12 10.21
CA ARG A 676 -18.34 10.78 9.63
C ARG A 676 -17.15 10.73 8.67
N ARG A 677 -17.00 11.72 7.79
CA ARG A 677 -15.86 11.84 6.87
C ARG A 677 -14.54 11.95 7.61
N ALA A 678 -14.48 12.77 8.67
CA ALA A 678 -13.29 12.90 9.51
C ALA A 678 -12.92 11.60 10.24
N ARG A 679 -13.90 10.77 10.62
CA ARG A 679 -13.67 9.46 11.27
C ARG A 679 -13.38 8.32 10.29
N ARG A 680 -13.93 8.38 9.07
CA ARG A 680 -13.67 7.40 8.01
C ARG A 680 -12.16 7.37 7.73
N HIS A 681 -11.64 6.19 7.39
CA HIS A 681 -10.23 5.95 7.09
C HIS A 681 -9.22 6.27 8.21
N HIS A 682 -9.67 6.40 9.47
CA HIS A 682 -8.85 6.81 10.60
C HIS A 682 -8.17 8.17 10.39
N ASP A 683 -8.83 9.08 9.66
CA ASP A 683 -8.29 10.40 9.34
C ASP A 683 -8.08 11.26 10.59
N ALA A 684 -9.03 11.28 11.52
CA ALA A 684 -8.91 11.89 12.84
C ALA A 684 -9.92 11.33 13.85
N ALA A 685 -9.54 11.32 15.14
CA ALA A 685 -10.51 11.20 16.23
C ALA A 685 -11.28 12.52 16.36
N VAL A 686 -12.61 12.49 16.39
CA VAL A 686 -13.45 13.70 16.44
C VAL A 686 -14.24 13.77 17.73
N ILE A 687 -14.12 14.88 18.46
CA ILE A 687 -14.76 15.12 19.75
C ILE A 687 -15.45 16.49 19.75
N GLY A 688 -16.75 16.52 20.03
CA GLY A 688 -17.48 17.76 20.30
C GLY A 688 -17.33 18.21 21.75
N ILE A 689 -17.27 19.52 21.99
CA ILE A 689 -17.39 20.13 23.32
C ILE A 689 -18.60 21.05 23.27
N GLY A 690 -19.68 20.63 23.90
CA GLY A 690 -20.90 21.41 24.07
C GLY A 690 -20.73 22.48 25.15
N VAL A 691 -20.98 23.75 24.84
CA VAL A 691 -20.77 24.88 25.76
C VAL A 691 -22.05 25.70 25.95
N GLY A 692 -22.43 25.97 27.18
CA GLY A 692 -23.53 26.88 27.51
C GLY A 692 -24.52 26.35 28.53
N ASP A 693 -25.47 27.20 28.91
CA ASP A 693 -26.56 26.83 29.83
C ASP A 693 -27.75 26.17 29.08
N GLU A 694 -27.84 26.39 27.77
CA GLU A 694 -28.90 25.88 26.87
C GLU A 694 -28.31 24.99 25.77
N ILE A 695 -27.45 24.04 26.14
CA ILE A 695 -26.86 23.09 25.19
C ILE A 695 -27.95 22.16 24.67
N ASP A 696 -28.03 22.01 23.35
CA ASP A 696 -28.85 20.98 22.73
C ASP A 696 -28.07 19.65 22.67
N GLU A 697 -28.13 18.91 23.77
CA GLU A 697 -27.47 17.61 23.90
C GLU A 697 -27.96 16.59 22.86
N GLY A 698 -29.23 16.67 22.47
CA GLY A 698 -29.80 15.82 21.42
C GLY A 698 -29.12 16.07 20.07
N THR A 699 -28.95 17.35 19.71
CA THR A 699 -28.24 17.72 18.48
C THR A 699 -26.75 17.36 18.53
N LEU A 700 -26.07 17.52 19.68
CA LEU A 700 -24.68 17.06 19.84
C LEU A 700 -24.54 15.55 19.69
N GLN A 701 -25.44 14.77 20.30
CA GLN A 701 -25.49 13.32 20.13
C GLN A 701 -25.74 12.93 18.67
N ASP A 702 -26.59 13.68 17.98
CA ASP A 702 -26.88 13.48 16.57
C ASP A 702 -25.66 13.73 15.67
N ILE A 703 -24.86 14.76 15.95
CA ILE A 703 -23.68 15.11 15.15
C ILE A 703 -22.50 14.19 15.48
N PHE A 704 -22.18 14.03 16.77
CA PHE A 704 -20.96 13.39 17.23
C PHE A 704 -21.16 11.93 17.68
N GLY A 705 -22.39 11.48 17.91
CA GLY A 705 -22.73 10.18 18.49
C GLY A 705 -22.72 10.20 20.03
N GLU A 706 -23.33 9.19 20.65
CA GLU A 706 -23.52 9.07 22.11
C GLU A 706 -22.27 9.27 22.98
N ARG A 707 -21.09 8.92 22.45
CA ARG A 707 -19.80 9.02 23.16
C ARG A 707 -18.83 9.98 22.48
N GLY A 708 -19.30 10.74 21.49
CA GLY A 708 -18.47 11.60 20.66
C GLY A 708 -18.36 13.03 21.14
N TYR A 709 -18.95 13.39 22.28
CA TYR A 709 -18.91 14.75 22.80
C TYR A 709 -18.78 14.78 24.33
N ALA A 710 -18.41 15.93 24.87
CA ALA A 710 -18.42 16.24 26.28
C ALA A 710 -19.12 17.59 26.52
N LEU A 711 -19.83 17.71 27.64
CA LEU A 711 -20.47 18.95 28.04
C LEU A 711 -19.54 19.77 28.94
N ALA A 712 -19.58 21.09 28.78
CA ALA A 712 -18.91 22.08 29.62
C ALA A 712 -19.86 23.26 29.89
N GLY A 713 -19.86 23.75 31.13
CA GLY A 713 -20.41 25.06 31.44
C GLY A 713 -19.47 26.16 30.96
N ARG A 714 -20.00 27.38 30.82
CA ARG A 714 -19.19 28.54 30.41
C ARG A 714 -17.99 28.79 31.32
N SER A 715 -18.11 28.53 32.62
CA SER A 715 -17.02 28.78 33.56
C SER A 715 -15.98 27.65 33.67
N ASN A 716 -16.21 26.48 33.05
CA ASN A 716 -15.29 25.33 33.15
C ASN A 716 -14.88 24.74 31.79
N LEU A 717 -15.11 25.47 30.70
CA LEU A 717 -14.73 25.07 29.35
C LEU A 717 -13.24 24.77 29.26
N THR A 718 -12.42 25.63 29.84
CA THR A 718 -10.96 25.49 29.82
C THR A 718 -10.51 24.18 30.45
N GLU A 719 -10.95 23.88 31.68
CA GLU A 719 -10.62 22.64 32.40
C GLU A 719 -11.13 21.42 31.65
N ARG A 720 -12.38 21.48 31.16
CA ARG A 720 -13.01 20.37 30.45
C ARG A 720 -12.29 20.03 29.15
N LEU A 721 -11.87 21.05 28.38
CA LEU A 721 -11.13 20.86 27.15
C LEU A 721 -9.76 20.20 27.41
N VAL A 722 -9.06 20.66 28.44
CA VAL A 722 -7.76 20.08 28.85
C VAL A 722 -7.94 18.63 29.31
N ASP A 723 -8.99 18.32 30.07
CA ASP A 723 -9.30 16.96 30.53
C ASP A 723 -9.63 16.02 29.35
N VAL A 724 -10.43 16.49 28.39
CA VAL A 724 -10.74 15.72 27.18
C VAL A 724 -9.47 15.42 26.39
N TYR A 725 -8.61 16.43 26.21
CA TYR A 725 -7.35 16.25 25.52
C TYR A 725 -6.42 15.29 26.27
N ARG A 726 -6.31 15.43 27.59
CA ARG A 726 -5.55 14.51 28.45
C ARG A 726 -6.04 13.07 28.31
N GLY A 727 -7.36 12.85 28.31
CA GLY A 727 -7.95 11.52 28.09
C GLY A 727 -7.57 10.92 26.73
N GLN A 728 -7.44 11.74 25.69
CA GLN A 728 -6.92 11.28 24.39
C GLN A 728 -5.44 10.90 24.46
N VAL A 729 -4.62 11.65 25.22
CA VAL A 729 -3.22 11.26 25.50
C VAL A 729 -3.14 9.91 26.20
N GLU A 730 -3.91 9.72 27.26
CA GLU A 730 -3.92 8.48 28.03
C GLU A 730 -4.38 7.28 27.18
N ALA A 731 -5.42 7.45 26.36
CA ALA A 731 -5.93 6.39 25.49
C ALA A 731 -4.91 5.92 24.44
N THR A 732 -4.18 6.84 23.80
CA THR A 732 -3.10 6.50 22.88
C THR A 732 -1.96 5.75 23.58
N HIS A 733 -1.58 6.18 24.80
CA HIS A 733 -0.48 5.56 25.54
C HIS A 733 -0.74 4.09 25.87
N CYS A 734 -1.96 3.74 26.29
CA CYS A 734 -2.32 2.36 26.64
C CYS A 734 -2.25 1.37 25.44
N HIS A 735 -2.38 1.84 24.21
CA HIS A 735 -2.33 0.98 23.02
C HIS A 735 -0.92 0.63 22.55
N THR A 736 0.13 1.26 23.10
CA THR A 736 1.52 1.09 22.64
C THR A 736 2.39 0.20 23.54
N ASP A 737 1.89 -0.19 24.71
CA ASP A 737 2.60 -1.05 25.67
C ASP A 737 2.26 -2.57 25.53
N PHE A 738 1.58 -2.95 24.44
CA PHE A 738 1.31 -4.34 24.03
C PHE A 738 2.03 -4.64 22.71
#